data_AF-A0A8T4YUF5-F1
#
_entry.id   AF-A0A8T4YUF5-F1
#
_cell.length_a   1.000
_cell.length_b   1.000
_cell.length_c   1.000
_cell.angle_alpha   90.00
_cell.angle_beta   90.00
_cell.angle_gamma   90.00
#
_symmetry.space_group_name_H-M   'P 1'
#
loop_
_entity.id
_entity.type
_entity.pdbx_description
1 polymer ?
#
loop_
_entity_poly.entity_id
_entity_poly.type
_entity_poly.pdbx_seq_one_letter_code
_entity_poly.pdbx_strand_id
1 'polypeptide(L)'
;MQTDTSAPHQENDPLDNFFSPMSVAIVGASSKPGKIGHELVRNISKYQYRGRVYPINPSAEEILGLKCYPSISLVKERIDLAVFVAPSNILPQLAEEAGEQGVRNAIVVSGGFREMGEEKAAYQDQLVSVARRYRMRVIGPNCIGVFDSESRLDTFFYPHDRMTRPKPGGVSFITQSGTFGLTFLEWATSSSLGIRRLVSLGNRCDVDEVELVRYLGRDPLTRVIALHLESFSDGRSLVREAKDVSARKPIVILKTGRVEGSRAAMSHTGAVTGPYKVCRSILRRSGMIVAESFEHLFDISKAIEKQPAARGGSVSIVTNAAGPSVAAADLCHERGLMLGRYTVETLDKLRSSLPPYAVIGEYVDLTGSATSEDYEKTLKAVLRDPNVDVLLNFVVFLNPPLSTDVVRVIAEAQGFGRPIVNWATGGEFTQGLIRRLEEEGVPTYPTSERLVNAALGLVEAGMKRGWGSPPEIAADRKLAGEVIGKALSEGRHILSEVESKDLLRAYGIKTTTEYIATTAAEACMYATKLGYPVVLKALSPQVTHKSDVGGVITNLKRPEEVSEAYEEIILNVRSRKPGATVQGVVVENQLPPGLEFIIGAVRDRDFGPTVAFGLGGIFVEALEDLSYGLAPVSEEEALDIISSTKASRLLQGVRGGASIDRVKLADLLVRASILSFEQPIAEMDLNPVIASGSECAVADARVRISD
;
A
#
# COMPACT_ATOMS: atom_id res chain seq x y z
N MET A 1 -26.07 -33.85 -31.18
CA MET A 1 -26.11 -32.40 -30.87
C MET A 1 -24.74 -32.04 -30.32
N GLN A 2 -23.84 -31.60 -31.21
CA GLN A 2 -22.52 -31.07 -30.83
C GLN A 2 -22.76 -29.69 -30.23
N THR A 3 -22.47 -29.51 -28.95
CA THR A 3 -22.45 -28.18 -28.33
C THR A 3 -21.06 -27.60 -28.50
N ASP A 4 -20.99 -26.65 -29.43
CA ASP A 4 -19.91 -25.73 -29.70
C ASP A 4 -19.52 -25.00 -28.40
N THR A 5 -18.37 -25.35 -27.83
CA THR A 5 -17.72 -24.62 -26.73
C THR A 5 -16.57 -23.81 -27.29
N SER A 6 -16.86 -22.91 -28.23
CA SER A 6 -15.97 -21.79 -28.54
C SER A 6 -16.13 -20.75 -27.44
N ALA A 7 -15.22 -20.78 -26.46
CA ALA A 7 -15.02 -19.67 -25.55
C ALA A 7 -14.77 -18.40 -26.38
N PRO A 8 -15.33 -17.23 -26.02
CA PRO A 8 -15.13 -16.00 -26.77
C PRO A 8 -13.63 -15.71 -26.84
N HIS A 9 -13.12 -15.47 -28.05
CA HIS A 9 -11.75 -15.01 -28.28
C HIS A 9 -11.49 -13.78 -27.40
N GLN A 10 -10.75 -13.95 -26.30
CA GLN A 10 -10.17 -12.84 -25.55
C GLN A 10 -9.28 -12.08 -26.54
N GLU A 11 -9.51 -10.78 -26.70
CA GLU A 11 -8.52 -9.91 -27.34
C GLU A 11 -7.18 -10.12 -26.61
N ASN A 12 -6.12 -10.47 -27.35
CA ASN A 12 -4.79 -10.64 -26.76
C ASN A 12 -4.37 -9.34 -26.07
N ASP A 13 -4.03 -9.43 -24.78
CA ASP A 13 -3.60 -8.29 -24.00
C ASP A 13 -2.24 -7.81 -24.55
N PRO A 14 -2.00 -6.50 -24.70
CA PRO A 14 -0.71 -5.97 -25.17
C PRO A 14 0.51 -6.47 -24.37
N LEU A 15 0.31 -6.96 -23.14
CA LEU A 15 1.38 -7.50 -22.30
C LEU A 15 1.64 -9.01 -22.47
N ASP A 16 0.81 -9.75 -23.21
CA ASP A 16 0.91 -11.22 -23.32
C ASP A 16 2.30 -11.68 -23.79
N ASN A 17 2.88 -10.99 -24.77
CA ASN A 17 4.18 -11.35 -25.35
C ASN A 17 5.38 -11.08 -24.41
N PHE A 18 5.20 -10.40 -23.28
CA PHE A 18 6.23 -10.35 -22.24
C PHE A 18 6.33 -11.65 -21.44
N PHE A 19 5.30 -12.50 -21.51
CA PHE A 19 5.20 -13.71 -20.69
C PHE A 19 5.05 -14.98 -21.51
N SER A 20 4.44 -14.94 -22.69
CA SER A 20 4.23 -16.10 -23.56
C SER A 20 4.57 -15.83 -25.04
N PRO A 21 5.73 -15.24 -25.36
CA PRO A 21 6.16 -15.09 -26.74
C PRO A 21 6.47 -16.46 -27.37
N MET A 22 6.27 -16.59 -28.68
CA MET A 22 6.68 -17.78 -29.44
C MET A 22 7.99 -17.57 -30.21
N SER A 23 8.48 -16.33 -30.25
CA SER A 23 9.70 -15.91 -30.95
C SER A 23 10.36 -14.74 -30.21
N VAL A 24 11.63 -14.91 -29.83
CA VAL A 24 12.41 -13.93 -29.07
C VAL A 24 13.68 -13.57 -29.84
N ALA A 25 13.88 -12.28 -30.11
CA ALA A 25 15.15 -11.77 -30.62
C ALA A 25 16.01 -11.21 -29.48
N ILE A 26 17.30 -11.53 -29.47
CA ILE A 26 18.25 -11.01 -28.47
C ILE A 26 19.20 -10.05 -29.17
N VAL A 27 18.91 -8.76 -29.07
CA VAL A 27 19.64 -7.68 -29.72
C VAL A 27 20.82 -7.25 -28.87
N GLY A 28 22.03 -7.51 -29.37
CA GLY A 28 23.27 -7.39 -28.59
C GLY A 28 23.77 -8.74 -28.05
N ALA A 29 23.32 -9.86 -28.64
CA ALA A 29 23.82 -11.18 -28.34
C ALA A 29 25.36 -11.26 -28.49
N SER A 30 26.00 -12.19 -27.80
CA SER A 30 27.46 -12.37 -27.90
C SER A 30 27.89 -13.83 -27.92
N SER A 31 28.90 -14.13 -28.74
CA SER A 31 29.58 -15.44 -28.74
C SER A 31 30.54 -15.62 -27.56
N LYS A 32 30.84 -14.55 -26.79
CA LYS A 32 31.79 -14.59 -25.66
C LYS A 32 31.07 -14.96 -24.35
N PRO A 33 31.39 -16.11 -23.72
CA PRO A 33 30.84 -16.49 -22.41
C PRO A 33 31.07 -15.42 -21.34
N GLY A 34 30.11 -15.26 -20.42
CA GLY A 34 30.15 -14.27 -19.35
C GLY A 34 29.69 -12.86 -19.75
N LYS A 35 29.51 -12.56 -21.03
CA LYS A 35 28.79 -11.33 -21.44
C LYS A 35 27.29 -11.50 -21.23
N ILE A 36 26.61 -10.44 -20.79
CA ILE A 36 25.15 -10.41 -20.56
C ILE A 36 24.38 -10.98 -21.77
N GLY A 37 24.69 -10.51 -22.98
CA GLY A 37 24.04 -11.01 -24.21
C GLY A 37 24.34 -12.47 -24.55
N HIS A 38 25.43 -13.05 -24.05
CA HIS A 38 25.67 -14.50 -24.17
C HIS A 38 24.78 -15.28 -23.20
N GLU A 39 24.74 -14.85 -21.93
CA GLU A 39 23.96 -15.54 -20.90
C GLU A 39 22.45 -15.47 -21.17
N LEU A 40 21.96 -14.37 -21.75
CA LEU A 40 20.57 -14.27 -22.21
C LEU A 40 20.24 -15.33 -23.28
N VAL A 41 21.11 -15.50 -24.29
CA VAL A 41 20.90 -16.54 -25.31
C VAL A 41 20.92 -17.92 -24.64
N ARG A 42 21.88 -18.15 -23.73
CA ARG A 42 22.03 -19.43 -23.01
C ARG A 42 20.79 -19.77 -22.18
N ASN A 43 20.27 -18.81 -21.41
CA ASN A 43 19.14 -19.02 -20.50
C ASN A 43 17.84 -19.31 -21.24
N ILE A 44 17.62 -18.68 -22.39
CA ILE A 44 16.42 -18.91 -23.18
C ILE A 44 16.56 -20.17 -24.06
N SER A 45 17.73 -20.43 -24.65
CA SER A 45 17.87 -21.51 -25.65
C SER A 45 18.21 -22.90 -25.10
N LYS A 46 18.88 -23.00 -23.94
CA LYS A 46 19.34 -24.29 -23.41
C LYS A 46 18.40 -24.96 -22.41
N TYR A 47 17.34 -24.27 -21.99
CA TYR A 47 16.45 -24.74 -20.94
C TYR A 47 15.05 -25.04 -21.48
N GLN A 48 14.01 -24.72 -20.72
CA GLN A 48 12.66 -25.27 -20.96
C GLN A 48 11.76 -24.36 -21.80
N TYR A 49 12.26 -23.20 -22.25
CA TYR A 49 11.52 -22.34 -23.17
C TYR A 49 11.33 -23.03 -24.52
N ARG A 50 10.11 -22.99 -25.05
CA ARG A 50 9.71 -23.75 -26.25
C ARG A 50 9.60 -22.91 -27.52
N GLY A 51 9.73 -21.59 -27.41
CA GLY A 51 9.70 -20.69 -28.55
C GLY A 51 11.03 -20.65 -29.30
N ARG A 52 11.04 -19.91 -30.42
CA ARG A 52 12.24 -19.70 -31.24
C ARG A 52 13.09 -18.57 -30.67
N VAL A 53 14.41 -18.69 -30.79
CA VAL A 53 15.38 -17.70 -30.30
C VAL A 53 16.25 -17.23 -31.46
N TYR A 54 16.36 -15.92 -31.65
CA TYR A 54 17.11 -15.28 -32.72
C TYR A 54 18.20 -14.37 -32.13
N PRO A 55 19.46 -14.85 -32.02
CA PRO A 55 20.58 -14.00 -31.64
C PRO A 55 20.85 -12.95 -32.72
N ILE A 56 20.97 -11.68 -32.32
CA ILE A 56 21.32 -10.59 -33.21
C ILE A 56 22.69 -10.01 -32.80
N ASN A 57 23.68 -10.15 -33.68
CA ASN A 57 25.04 -9.65 -33.50
C ASN A 57 25.65 -9.30 -34.87
N PRO A 58 26.27 -8.12 -35.06
CA PRO A 58 26.79 -7.68 -36.35
C PRO A 58 27.86 -8.56 -37.00
N SER A 59 28.60 -9.36 -36.20
CA SER A 59 29.80 -10.07 -36.67
C SER A 59 29.75 -11.59 -36.48
N ALA A 60 28.91 -12.10 -35.58
CA ALA A 60 28.81 -13.53 -35.34
C ALA A 60 27.84 -14.18 -36.35
N GLU A 61 28.24 -15.29 -36.95
CA GLU A 61 27.37 -16.10 -37.82
C GLU A 61 26.52 -17.11 -37.01
N GLU A 62 27.05 -17.56 -35.86
CA GLU A 62 26.39 -18.53 -34.98
C GLU A 62 26.72 -18.24 -33.51
N ILE A 63 25.73 -18.41 -32.61
CA ILE A 63 25.90 -18.32 -31.16
C ILE A 63 25.17 -19.50 -30.51
N LEU A 64 25.90 -20.34 -29.77
CA LEU A 64 25.34 -21.49 -29.03
C LEU A 64 24.53 -22.47 -29.90
N GLY A 65 24.95 -22.73 -31.14
CA GLY A 65 24.22 -23.62 -32.06
C GLY A 65 23.09 -22.92 -32.84
N LEU A 66 22.83 -21.65 -32.57
CA LEU A 66 21.77 -20.88 -33.22
C LEU A 66 22.33 -19.95 -34.28
N LYS A 67 21.68 -19.94 -35.44
CA LYS A 67 21.97 -18.98 -36.51
C LYS A 67 21.82 -17.55 -35.98
N CYS A 68 22.87 -16.76 -36.14
CA CYS A 68 22.92 -15.37 -35.72
C CYS A 68 22.69 -14.46 -36.93
N TYR A 69 21.98 -13.35 -36.72
CA TYR A 69 21.67 -12.36 -37.75
C TYR A 69 22.40 -11.04 -37.44
N PRO A 70 22.92 -10.32 -38.44
CA PRO A 70 23.64 -9.07 -38.20
C PRO A 70 22.72 -7.88 -37.86
N SER A 71 21.46 -7.92 -38.28
CA SER A 71 20.40 -6.99 -37.85
C SER A 71 19.08 -7.76 -37.71
N ILE A 72 18.22 -7.28 -36.82
CA ILE A 72 16.87 -7.81 -36.63
C ILE A 72 16.04 -7.73 -37.92
N SER A 73 16.37 -6.77 -38.79
CA SER A 73 15.73 -6.58 -40.10
C SER A 73 15.87 -7.75 -41.08
N LEU A 74 16.83 -8.65 -40.85
CA LEU A 74 17.11 -9.79 -41.71
C LEU A 74 16.44 -11.08 -41.24
N VAL A 75 15.76 -11.05 -40.09
CA VAL A 75 14.96 -12.17 -39.60
C VAL A 75 13.66 -12.20 -40.42
N LYS A 76 13.38 -13.31 -41.11
CA LYS A 76 12.22 -13.42 -42.00
C LYS A 76 10.95 -13.79 -41.24
N GLU A 77 11.12 -14.42 -40.09
CA GLU A 77 10.06 -14.82 -39.20
C GLU A 77 9.57 -13.66 -38.35
N ARG A 78 8.29 -13.69 -37.98
CA ARG A 78 7.72 -12.77 -36.99
C ARG A 78 8.47 -12.92 -35.67
N ILE A 79 8.76 -11.79 -35.03
CA ILE A 79 9.34 -11.68 -33.69
C ILE A 79 8.29 -11.09 -32.75
N ASP A 80 7.95 -11.84 -31.70
CA ASP A 80 6.95 -11.43 -30.71
C ASP A 80 7.56 -10.52 -29.63
N LEU A 81 8.81 -10.80 -29.24
CA LEU A 81 9.53 -10.08 -28.19
C LEU A 81 10.99 -9.82 -28.59
N ALA A 82 11.47 -8.58 -28.42
CA ALA A 82 12.88 -8.23 -28.52
C ALA A 82 13.48 -7.95 -27.13
N VAL A 83 14.62 -8.56 -26.82
CA VAL A 83 15.40 -8.30 -25.60
C VAL A 83 16.67 -7.55 -25.98
N PHE A 84 16.81 -6.32 -25.49
CA PHE A 84 17.90 -5.41 -25.84
C PHE A 84 18.99 -5.39 -24.76
N VAL A 85 20.22 -5.60 -25.21
CA VAL A 85 21.45 -5.57 -24.41
C VAL A 85 22.58 -4.92 -25.22
N ALA A 86 22.46 -3.61 -25.43
CA ALA A 86 23.45 -2.80 -26.14
C ALA A 86 23.66 -1.44 -25.42
N PRO A 87 24.72 -0.68 -25.74
CA PRO A 87 24.93 0.66 -25.16
C PRO A 87 23.73 1.59 -25.35
N SER A 88 23.38 2.36 -24.31
CA SER A 88 22.14 3.16 -24.27
C SER A 88 21.99 4.17 -25.41
N ASN A 89 23.11 4.70 -25.92
CA ASN A 89 23.12 5.70 -26.99
C ASN A 89 22.69 5.16 -28.37
N ILE A 90 22.76 3.85 -28.62
CA ILE A 90 22.34 3.23 -29.89
C ILE A 90 21.02 2.47 -29.78
N LEU A 91 20.48 2.31 -28.57
CA LEU A 91 19.25 1.56 -28.35
C LEU A 91 17.99 2.16 -29.00
N PRO A 92 17.78 3.49 -29.06
CA PRO A 92 16.64 4.05 -29.78
C PRO A 92 16.63 3.65 -31.26
N GLN A 93 17.79 3.64 -31.93
CA GLN A 93 17.92 3.21 -33.32
C GLN A 93 17.61 1.72 -33.50
N LEU A 94 18.16 0.86 -32.63
CA LEU A 94 17.90 -0.57 -32.68
C LEU A 94 16.43 -0.91 -32.37
N ALA A 95 15.78 -0.14 -31.50
CA ALA A 95 14.35 -0.25 -31.23
C ALA A 95 13.50 0.18 -32.43
N GLU A 96 13.96 1.18 -33.20
CA GLU A 96 13.32 1.61 -34.44
C GLU A 96 13.39 0.51 -35.50
N GLU A 97 14.57 -0.09 -35.73
CA GLU A 97 14.73 -1.24 -36.64
C GLU A 97 13.81 -2.42 -36.25
N ALA A 98 13.67 -2.68 -34.95
CA ALA A 98 12.75 -3.72 -34.45
C ALA A 98 11.28 -3.33 -34.68
N GLY A 99 10.92 -2.07 -34.48
CA GLY A 99 9.58 -1.54 -34.73
C GLY A 99 9.18 -1.62 -36.21
N GLU A 100 10.12 -1.36 -37.13
CA GLU A 100 9.94 -1.53 -38.58
C GLU A 100 9.69 -3.00 -38.97
N GLN A 101 10.33 -3.95 -38.27
CA GLN A 101 10.03 -5.39 -38.40
C GLN A 101 8.72 -5.83 -37.74
N GLY A 102 7.98 -4.89 -37.15
CA GLY A 102 6.68 -5.13 -36.55
C GLY A 102 6.73 -5.70 -35.13
N VAL A 103 7.89 -5.65 -34.46
CA VAL A 103 7.99 -6.02 -33.04
C VAL A 103 7.18 -5.04 -32.20
N ARG A 104 6.31 -5.57 -31.32
CA ARG A 104 5.43 -4.76 -30.46
C ARG A 104 5.76 -4.86 -28.98
N ASN A 105 6.71 -5.70 -28.58
CA ASN A 105 7.11 -5.85 -27.18
C ASN A 105 8.64 -5.87 -27.07
N ALA A 106 9.18 -5.09 -26.14
CA ALA A 106 10.61 -4.96 -25.93
C ALA A 106 10.97 -4.98 -24.43
N ILE A 107 11.98 -5.76 -24.07
CA ILE A 107 12.61 -5.70 -22.75
C ILE A 107 13.99 -5.05 -22.93
N VAL A 108 14.24 -3.95 -22.24
CA VAL A 108 15.52 -3.26 -22.30
C VAL A 108 16.30 -3.50 -21.02
N VAL A 109 17.28 -4.40 -21.10
CA VAL A 109 18.11 -4.79 -19.95
C VAL A 109 19.16 -3.72 -19.63
N SER A 110 19.71 -3.08 -20.66
CA SER A 110 20.78 -2.09 -20.51
C SER A 110 20.40 -0.91 -19.61
N GLY A 111 21.32 -0.54 -18.71
CA GLY A 111 21.36 0.79 -18.09
C GLY A 111 22.07 1.83 -18.95
N GLY A 112 22.35 2.99 -18.36
CA GLY A 112 22.89 4.17 -19.02
C GLY A 112 21.84 5.18 -19.47
N PHE A 113 20.68 5.23 -18.79
CA PHE A 113 19.54 6.10 -19.12
C PHE A 113 19.30 7.14 -18.01
N ARG A 114 18.04 7.45 -17.69
CA ARG A 114 17.64 8.51 -16.75
C ARG A 114 18.26 8.37 -15.34
N GLU A 115 18.57 7.15 -14.91
CA GLU A 115 19.25 6.87 -13.64
C GLU A 115 20.67 7.45 -13.56
N MET A 116 21.28 7.80 -14.71
CA MET A 116 22.59 8.44 -14.79
C MET A 116 22.51 9.97 -14.89
N GLY A 117 21.32 10.56 -14.75
CA GLY A 117 21.08 12.01 -14.78
C GLY A 117 20.51 12.56 -16.09
N GLU A 118 20.26 13.88 -16.12
CA GLU A 118 19.54 14.58 -17.20
C GLU A 118 20.19 14.41 -18.59
N GLU A 119 21.53 14.36 -18.68
CA GLU A 119 22.21 14.17 -19.98
C GLU A 119 21.84 12.83 -20.64
N LYS A 120 21.62 11.78 -19.83
CA LYS A 120 21.25 10.44 -20.30
C LYS A 120 19.73 10.23 -20.38
N ALA A 121 18.93 11.13 -19.79
CA ALA A 121 17.47 11.09 -19.89
C ALA A 121 16.98 11.22 -21.35
N ALA A 122 17.70 11.99 -22.18
CA ALA A 122 17.38 12.17 -23.59
C ALA A 122 17.34 10.84 -24.38
N TYR A 123 18.21 9.86 -24.07
CA TYR A 123 18.17 8.54 -24.71
C TYR A 123 16.91 7.76 -24.34
N GLN A 124 16.44 7.91 -23.09
CA GLN A 124 15.21 7.26 -22.65
C GLN A 124 14.00 7.90 -23.34
N ASP A 125 13.98 9.23 -23.45
CA ASP A 125 12.88 9.96 -24.08
C ASP A 125 12.78 9.63 -25.58
N GLN A 126 13.94 9.48 -26.26
CA GLN A 126 14.00 8.98 -27.65
C GLN A 126 13.48 7.54 -27.76
N LEU A 127 13.90 6.64 -26.87
CA LEU A 127 13.42 5.26 -26.83
C LEU A 127 11.90 5.20 -26.67
N VAL A 128 11.34 5.97 -25.73
CA VAL A 128 9.87 6.06 -25.51
C VAL A 128 9.16 6.66 -26.73
N SER A 129 9.75 7.66 -27.39
CA SER A 129 9.19 8.22 -28.62
C SER A 129 9.14 7.20 -29.76
N VAL A 130 10.19 6.39 -29.93
CA VAL A 130 10.24 5.30 -30.91
C VAL A 130 9.18 4.24 -30.56
N ALA A 131 9.13 3.82 -29.30
CA ALA A 131 8.17 2.85 -28.82
C ALA A 131 6.73 3.27 -29.14
N ARG A 132 6.36 4.52 -28.85
CA ARG A 132 5.05 5.09 -29.19
C ARG A 132 4.76 5.10 -30.69
N ARG A 133 5.74 5.51 -31.53
CA ARG A 133 5.60 5.55 -33.00
C ARG A 133 5.23 4.18 -33.57
N TYR A 134 5.89 3.13 -33.08
CA TYR A 134 5.68 1.76 -33.53
C TYR A 134 4.72 0.97 -32.66
N ARG A 135 3.92 1.62 -31.78
CA ARG A 135 3.02 0.94 -30.83
C ARG A 135 3.69 -0.26 -30.12
N MET A 136 4.97 -0.09 -29.81
CA MET A 136 5.79 -1.06 -29.10
C MET A 136 5.70 -0.74 -27.61
N ARG A 137 5.47 -1.76 -26.79
CA ARG A 137 5.49 -1.67 -25.33
C ARG A 137 6.88 -2.01 -24.81
N VAL A 138 7.32 -1.34 -23.75
CA VAL A 138 8.68 -1.49 -23.19
C VAL A 138 8.65 -1.78 -21.69
N ILE A 139 9.33 -2.85 -21.28
CA ILE A 139 9.74 -3.09 -19.88
C ILE A 139 11.21 -2.68 -19.73
N GLY A 140 11.52 -1.93 -18.67
CA GLY A 140 12.83 -1.32 -18.46
C GLY A 140 12.83 0.21 -18.73
N PRO A 141 13.96 0.79 -19.20
CA PRO A 141 15.28 0.18 -19.30
C PRO A 141 15.88 -0.14 -17.92
N ASN A 142 17.15 -0.54 -17.87
CA ASN A 142 17.88 -0.79 -16.62
C ASN A 142 17.16 -1.81 -15.72
N CYS A 143 16.77 -2.94 -16.30
CA CYS A 143 16.08 -4.00 -15.60
C CYS A 143 16.87 -5.31 -15.70
N ILE A 144 16.56 -6.27 -14.84
CA ILE A 144 17.10 -7.63 -15.02
C ILE A 144 16.32 -8.44 -16.03
N GLY A 145 15.10 -8.03 -16.39
CA GLY A 145 14.21 -8.70 -17.33
C GLY A 145 12.91 -9.22 -16.70
N VAL A 146 12.36 -10.26 -17.33
CA VAL A 146 11.13 -10.98 -16.96
C VAL A 146 11.38 -12.48 -16.94
N PHE A 147 10.78 -13.15 -15.95
CA PHE A 147 10.67 -14.60 -15.86
C PHE A 147 9.21 -15.05 -15.77
N ASP A 148 8.85 -16.07 -16.52
CA ASP A 148 7.54 -16.72 -16.48
C ASP A 148 7.73 -18.24 -16.29
N SER A 149 7.08 -18.82 -15.28
CA SER A 149 7.28 -20.23 -14.93
C SER A 149 6.48 -21.22 -15.79
N GLU A 150 5.50 -20.75 -16.56
CA GLU A 150 4.65 -21.57 -17.43
C GLU A 150 5.24 -21.66 -18.84
N SER A 151 5.50 -20.53 -19.49
CA SER A 151 6.18 -20.49 -20.79
C SER A 151 7.66 -20.83 -20.70
N ARG A 152 8.21 -20.75 -19.47
CA ARG A 152 9.64 -20.90 -19.16
C ARG A 152 10.51 -19.83 -19.80
N LEU A 153 9.91 -18.70 -20.21
CA LEU A 153 10.64 -17.53 -20.64
C LEU A 153 11.51 -17.01 -19.48
N ASP A 154 12.81 -16.88 -19.72
CA ASP A 154 13.80 -16.38 -18.75
C ASP A 154 14.70 -15.37 -19.44
N THR A 155 14.32 -14.10 -19.37
CA THR A 155 15.09 -13.00 -19.95
C THR A 155 16.07 -12.39 -18.94
N PHE A 156 16.45 -13.13 -17.90
CA PHE A 156 17.50 -12.71 -16.98
C PHE A 156 18.88 -13.09 -17.52
N PHE A 157 19.88 -12.28 -17.18
CA PHE A 157 21.27 -12.53 -17.57
C PHE A 157 22.07 -13.33 -16.53
N TYR A 158 21.44 -13.80 -15.45
CA TYR A 158 22.07 -14.65 -14.44
C TYR A 158 21.95 -16.12 -14.85
N PRO A 159 23.05 -16.84 -15.08
CA PRO A 159 23.00 -18.21 -15.57
C PRO A 159 22.49 -19.19 -14.51
N HIS A 160 21.81 -20.25 -14.94
CA HIS A 160 21.19 -21.24 -14.05
C HIS A 160 22.18 -22.00 -13.16
N ASP A 161 23.46 -22.09 -13.55
CA ASP A 161 24.51 -22.71 -12.72
C ASP A 161 24.92 -21.84 -11.52
N ARG A 162 24.56 -20.55 -11.52
CA ARG A 162 24.77 -19.63 -10.41
C ARG A 162 23.51 -19.33 -9.62
N MET A 163 22.36 -19.37 -10.28
CA MET A 163 21.08 -19.00 -9.71
C MET A 163 20.00 -19.97 -10.20
N THR A 164 19.58 -20.87 -9.33
CA THR A 164 18.51 -21.81 -9.66
C THR A 164 17.18 -21.05 -9.77
N ARG A 165 16.33 -21.43 -10.73
CA ARG A 165 15.00 -20.84 -10.86
C ARG A 165 13.99 -21.62 -10.01
N PRO A 166 13.08 -20.93 -9.29
CA PRO A 166 12.04 -21.59 -8.51
C PRO A 166 11.14 -22.51 -9.36
N LYS A 167 10.51 -23.46 -8.67
CA LYS A 167 9.43 -24.28 -9.27
C LYS A 167 8.24 -23.38 -9.64
N PRO A 168 7.36 -23.80 -10.57
CA PRO A 168 6.09 -23.10 -10.80
C PRO A 168 5.26 -22.99 -9.52
N GLY A 169 4.58 -21.86 -9.32
CA GLY A 169 3.63 -21.64 -8.24
C GLY A 169 2.83 -20.37 -8.47
N GLY A 170 2.16 -19.89 -7.42
CA GLY A 170 1.16 -18.82 -7.54
C GLY A 170 1.63 -17.39 -7.27
N VAL A 171 2.93 -17.15 -7.00
CA VAL A 171 3.44 -15.82 -6.63
C VAL A 171 3.89 -15.04 -7.86
N SER A 172 3.30 -13.88 -8.12
CA SER A 172 3.81 -12.94 -9.10
C SER A 172 4.49 -11.77 -8.41
N PHE A 173 5.77 -11.52 -8.69
CA PHE A 173 6.53 -10.45 -8.06
C PHE A 173 6.90 -9.35 -9.05
N ILE A 174 6.51 -8.11 -8.75
CA ILE A 174 6.88 -6.90 -9.51
C ILE A 174 7.84 -6.08 -8.66
N THR A 175 8.97 -5.69 -9.23
CA THR A 175 9.98 -4.90 -8.51
C THR A 175 10.64 -3.85 -9.40
N GLN A 176 10.84 -2.64 -8.86
CA GLN A 176 11.68 -1.62 -9.49
C GLN A 176 13.19 -1.89 -9.30
N SER A 177 13.55 -2.72 -8.32
CA SER A 177 14.94 -3.04 -8.02
C SER A 177 15.29 -4.45 -8.50
N GLY A 178 16.30 -4.55 -9.36
CA GLY A 178 16.85 -5.82 -9.83
C GLY A 178 17.34 -6.70 -8.67
N THR A 179 18.05 -6.11 -7.71
CA THR A 179 18.59 -6.83 -6.54
C THR A 179 17.50 -7.47 -5.69
N PHE A 180 16.41 -6.73 -5.41
CA PHE A 180 15.28 -7.34 -4.69
C PHE A 180 14.63 -8.47 -5.50
N GLY A 181 14.58 -8.36 -6.82
CA GLY A 181 14.14 -9.44 -7.71
C GLY A 181 14.96 -10.73 -7.54
N LEU A 182 16.28 -10.60 -7.56
CA LEU A 182 17.20 -11.74 -7.40
C LEU A 182 17.09 -12.37 -6.01
N THR A 183 17.12 -11.54 -4.95
CA THR A 183 16.98 -12.02 -3.58
C THR A 183 15.66 -12.77 -3.38
N PHE A 184 14.57 -12.27 -3.97
CA PHE A 184 13.27 -12.95 -3.89
C PHE A 184 13.31 -14.34 -4.52
N LEU A 185 13.95 -14.51 -5.67
CA LEU A 185 14.06 -15.80 -6.36
C LEU A 185 14.99 -16.79 -5.64
N GLU A 186 16.10 -16.31 -5.08
CA GLU A 186 16.99 -17.10 -4.24
C GLU A 186 16.25 -17.62 -3.00
N TRP A 187 15.53 -16.74 -2.30
CA TRP A 187 14.73 -17.12 -1.14
C TRP A 187 13.57 -18.04 -1.51
N ALA A 188 12.96 -17.83 -2.68
CA ALA A 188 11.89 -18.69 -3.16
C ALA A 188 12.40 -20.11 -3.43
N THR A 189 13.60 -20.23 -4.01
CA THR A 189 14.24 -21.53 -4.25
C THR A 189 14.61 -22.23 -2.94
N SER A 190 15.15 -21.51 -1.95
CA SER A 190 15.59 -22.10 -0.68
C SER A 190 14.44 -22.50 0.26
N SER A 191 13.23 -21.98 0.04
CA SER A 191 12.04 -22.24 0.88
C SER A 191 10.89 -22.94 0.14
N SER A 192 11.21 -23.62 -0.97
CA SER A 192 10.24 -24.36 -1.80
C SER A 192 9.01 -23.51 -2.18
N LEU A 193 9.21 -22.21 -2.39
CA LEU A 193 8.15 -21.28 -2.80
C LEU A 193 8.10 -21.22 -4.33
N GLY A 194 6.94 -21.55 -4.89
CA GLY A 194 6.75 -21.50 -6.33
C GLY A 194 6.46 -20.09 -6.84
N ILE A 195 7.04 -19.74 -7.99
CA ILE A 195 6.85 -18.44 -8.64
C ILE A 195 6.00 -18.62 -9.89
N ARG A 196 5.05 -17.71 -10.10
CA ARG A 196 4.29 -17.57 -11.34
C ARG A 196 5.06 -16.73 -12.35
N ARG A 197 5.37 -15.49 -11.96
CA ARG A 197 6.05 -14.49 -12.79
C ARG A 197 6.94 -13.60 -11.92
N LEU A 198 8.07 -13.17 -12.48
CA LEU A 198 8.83 -12.05 -11.92
C LEU A 198 9.04 -11.00 -12.99
N VAL A 199 8.75 -9.74 -12.65
CA VAL A 199 8.94 -8.58 -13.54
C VAL A 199 9.83 -7.56 -12.86
N SER A 200 11.00 -7.32 -13.45
CA SER A 200 11.85 -6.19 -13.09
C SER A 200 11.51 -5.00 -13.97
N LEU A 201 10.95 -3.95 -13.37
CA LEU A 201 10.55 -2.74 -14.09
C LEU A 201 11.72 -1.83 -14.46
N GLY A 202 12.81 -1.89 -13.69
CA GLY A 202 13.92 -0.95 -13.81
C GLY A 202 13.43 0.50 -13.71
N ASN A 203 13.79 1.32 -14.70
CA ASN A 203 13.38 2.72 -14.77
C ASN A 203 11.89 2.93 -15.06
N ARG A 204 11.16 1.88 -15.49
CA ARG A 204 9.72 1.95 -15.77
C ARG A 204 9.38 3.10 -16.75
N CYS A 205 9.91 3.04 -17.97
CA CYS A 205 9.72 4.12 -18.95
C CYS A 205 8.42 4.05 -19.75
N ASP A 206 7.74 2.88 -19.76
CA ASP A 206 6.47 2.67 -20.45
C ASP A 206 5.54 1.75 -19.64
N VAL A 207 5.75 0.43 -19.68
CA VAL A 207 4.93 -0.51 -18.90
C VAL A 207 5.18 -0.28 -17.41
N ASP A 208 4.11 -0.10 -16.64
CA ASP A 208 4.17 0.25 -15.22
C ASP A 208 3.50 -0.79 -14.29
N GLU A 209 3.59 -0.55 -12.99
CA GLU A 209 2.97 -1.38 -11.97
C GLU A 209 1.44 -1.40 -12.05
N VAL A 210 0.81 -0.33 -12.56
CA VAL A 210 -0.66 -0.22 -12.63
C VAL A 210 -1.17 -1.21 -13.68
N GLU A 211 -0.56 -1.19 -14.86
CA GLU A 211 -0.88 -2.14 -15.94
C GLU A 211 -0.60 -3.59 -15.52
N LEU A 212 0.53 -3.84 -14.86
CA LEU A 212 0.90 -5.18 -14.43
C LEU A 212 0.01 -5.71 -13.30
N VAL A 213 -0.39 -4.88 -12.33
CA VAL A 213 -1.36 -5.26 -11.29
C VAL A 213 -2.69 -5.64 -11.91
N ARG A 214 -3.17 -4.86 -12.89
CA ARG A 214 -4.40 -5.16 -13.64
C ARG A 214 -4.28 -6.48 -14.41
N TYR A 215 -3.18 -6.67 -15.13
CA TYR A 215 -2.91 -7.87 -15.92
C TYR A 215 -2.84 -9.13 -15.05
N LEU A 216 -2.03 -9.12 -13.98
CA LEU A 216 -1.90 -10.24 -13.04
C LEU A 216 -3.17 -10.47 -12.22
N GLY A 217 -3.95 -9.41 -11.99
CA GLY A 217 -5.28 -9.50 -11.40
C GLY A 217 -6.21 -10.42 -12.19
N ARG A 218 -6.01 -10.54 -13.51
CA ARG A 218 -6.77 -11.42 -14.42
C ARG A 218 -6.13 -12.79 -14.63
N ASP A 219 -4.84 -12.97 -14.33
CA ASP A 219 -4.14 -14.26 -14.51
C ASP A 219 -4.65 -15.34 -13.53
N PRO A 220 -5.35 -16.40 -13.97
CA PRO A 220 -5.90 -17.42 -13.07
C PRO A 220 -4.82 -18.17 -12.28
N LEU A 221 -3.56 -18.18 -12.74
CA LEU A 221 -2.46 -18.87 -12.07
C LEU A 221 -1.75 -17.99 -11.02
N THR A 222 -1.95 -16.67 -11.05
CA THR A 222 -1.50 -15.78 -9.97
C THR A 222 -2.46 -15.85 -8.80
N ARG A 223 -1.98 -16.33 -7.66
CA ARG A 223 -2.71 -16.31 -6.38
C ARG A 223 -2.39 -15.10 -5.53
N VAL A 224 -1.15 -14.61 -5.57
CA VAL A 224 -0.70 -13.42 -4.82
C VAL A 224 0.20 -12.55 -5.69
N ILE A 225 -0.01 -11.24 -5.62
CA ILE A 225 0.85 -10.24 -6.27
C ILE A 225 1.70 -9.60 -5.18
N ALA A 226 3.02 -9.78 -5.27
CA ALA A 226 3.98 -9.09 -4.44
C ALA A 226 4.54 -7.88 -5.20
N LEU A 227 4.66 -6.73 -4.53
CA LEU A 227 5.14 -5.48 -5.10
C LEU A 227 6.30 -4.93 -4.25
N HIS A 228 7.40 -4.58 -4.90
CA HIS A 228 8.42 -3.71 -4.32
C HIS A 228 8.52 -2.44 -5.17
N LEU A 229 8.11 -1.31 -4.58
CA LEU A 229 8.08 -0.01 -5.24
C LEU A 229 8.89 1.01 -4.45
N GLU A 230 9.74 1.74 -5.14
CA GLU A 230 10.49 2.91 -4.67
C GLU A 230 9.70 4.20 -4.93
N SER A 231 8.94 4.25 -6.02
CA SER A 231 8.06 5.35 -6.42
C SER A 231 6.87 4.83 -7.22
N PHE A 232 5.82 5.64 -7.37
CA PHE A 232 4.65 5.31 -8.18
C PHE A 232 4.72 5.99 -9.56
N SER A 233 4.22 5.35 -10.61
CA SER A 233 3.93 6.02 -11.89
C SER A 233 2.72 6.95 -11.73
N ASP A 234 1.64 6.38 -11.21
CA ASP A 234 0.38 7.04 -10.85
C ASP A 234 -0.20 6.33 -9.61
N GLY A 235 0.03 6.89 -8.43
CA GLY A 235 -0.41 6.31 -7.16
C GLY A 235 -1.93 6.21 -7.05
N ARG A 236 -2.67 7.15 -7.65
CA ARG A 236 -4.13 7.15 -7.65
C ARG A 236 -4.70 6.04 -8.53
N SER A 237 -4.14 5.83 -9.72
CA SER A 237 -4.54 4.72 -10.59
C SER A 237 -4.14 3.38 -9.98
N LEU A 238 -2.96 3.26 -9.35
CA LEU A 238 -2.56 2.06 -8.62
C LEU A 238 -3.58 1.70 -7.52
N VAL A 239 -4.00 2.68 -6.71
CA VAL A 239 -5.00 2.47 -5.65
C VAL A 239 -6.32 2.00 -6.23
N ARG A 240 -6.77 2.58 -7.36
CA ARG A 240 -8.01 2.17 -8.03
C ARG A 240 -7.94 0.71 -8.47
N GLU A 241 -6.90 0.32 -9.21
CA GLU A 241 -6.74 -1.07 -9.67
C GLU A 241 -6.57 -2.04 -8.48
N ALA A 242 -5.83 -1.63 -7.45
CA ALA A 242 -5.64 -2.45 -6.26
C ALA A 242 -6.96 -2.73 -5.54
N LYS A 243 -7.88 -1.75 -5.44
CA LYS A 243 -9.21 -1.98 -4.84
C LYS A 243 -9.96 -3.12 -5.54
N ASP A 244 -9.94 -3.14 -6.87
CA ASP A 244 -10.66 -4.14 -7.68
C ASP A 244 -9.99 -5.52 -7.68
N VAL A 245 -8.66 -5.54 -7.64
CA VAL A 245 -7.87 -6.78 -7.63
C VAL A 245 -7.84 -7.40 -6.24
N SER A 246 -7.64 -6.61 -5.18
CA SER A 246 -7.62 -7.08 -3.78
C SER A 246 -8.93 -7.69 -3.32
N ALA A 247 -10.06 -7.37 -3.98
CA ALA A 247 -11.34 -8.03 -3.72
C ALA A 247 -11.33 -9.54 -4.07
N ARG A 248 -10.36 -9.99 -4.88
CA ARG A 248 -10.26 -11.36 -5.40
C ARG A 248 -8.92 -12.02 -5.09
N LYS A 249 -7.83 -11.26 -5.10
CA LYS A 249 -6.46 -11.75 -4.95
C LYS A 249 -5.65 -10.83 -4.04
N PRO A 250 -4.97 -11.35 -3.02
CA PRO A 250 -4.13 -10.52 -2.16
C PRO A 250 -3.01 -9.83 -2.93
N ILE A 251 -2.78 -8.55 -2.60
CA ILE A 251 -1.63 -7.76 -3.05
C ILE A 251 -0.81 -7.42 -1.81
N VAL A 252 0.47 -7.78 -1.80
CA VAL A 252 1.42 -7.45 -0.74
C VAL A 252 2.40 -6.42 -1.27
N ILE A 253 2.54 -5.27 -0.61
CA ILE A 253 3.39 -4.17 -1.09
C ILE A 253 4.44 -3.77 -0.06
N LEU A 254 5.68 -3.67 -0.51
CA LEU A 254 6.78 -3.01 0.19
C LEU A 254 7.08 -1.68 -0.50
N LYS A 255 6.73 -0.57 0.16
CA LYS A 255 7.17 0.77 -0.24
C LYS A 255 8.50 1.11 0.46
N THR A 256 9.56 1.31 -0.32
CA THR A 256 10.86 1.83 0.14
C THR A 256 10.94 3.34 -0.11
N GLY A 257 12.04 4.01 0.29
CA GLY A 257 12.15 5.48 0.17
C GLY A 257 11.16 6.26 1.05
N ARG A 258 10.91 5.76 2.28
CA ARG A 258 9.88 6.26 3.22
C ARG A 258 10.20 7.61 3.85
N VAL A 259 11.45 8.06 3.78
CA VAL A 259 11.90 9.30 4.39
C VAL A 259 11.72 10.44 3.38
N GLU A 260 10.86 11.38 3.71
CA GLU A 260 10.64 12.60 2.92
C GLU A 260 11.96 13.33 2.65
N GLY A 261 12.16 13.79 1.42
CA GLY A 261 13.36 14.53 1.04
C GLY A 261 14.67 13.73 1.15
N SER A 262 14.60 12.40 1.30
CA SER A 262 15.79 11.55 1.37
C SER A 262 16.62 11.66 0.09
N ARG A 263 17.81 12.25 0.22
CA ARG A 263 18.79 12.35 -0.88
C ARG A 263 19.11 10.98 -1.47
N ALA A 264 19.13 9.91 -0.67
CA ALA A 264 19.41 8.55 -1.14
C ALA A 264 18.30 8.00 -2.05
N ALA A 265 17.03 8.25 -1.72
CA ALA A 265 15.90 7.86 -2.58
C ALA A 265 15.88 8.69 -3.87
N MET A 266 16.15 9.99 -3.77
CA MET A 266 16.24 10.90 -4.90
C MET A 266 17.43 10.59 -5.82
N SER A 267 18.60 10.24 -5.30
CA SER A 267 19.77 9.93 -6.12
C SER A 267 19.67 8.58 -6.83
N HIS A 268 18.88 7.65 -6.28
CA HIS A 268 18.69 6.31 -6.87
C HIS A 268 17.59 6.29 -7.95
N THR A 269 16.56 7.13 -7.82
CA THR A 269 15.37 7.09 -8.72
C THR A 269 15.02 8.41 -9.40
N GLY A 270 15.60 9.53 -8.96
CA GLY A 270 15.23 10.87 -9.41
C GLY A 270 13.89 11.39 -8.86
N ALA A 271 13.20 10.66 -7.99
CA ALA A 271 11.87 11.03 -7.48
C ALA A 271 11.90 11.56 -6.02
N VAL A 272 11.15 12.63 -5.75
CA VAL A 272 10.84 13.15 -4.40
C VAL A 272 9.64 12.39 -3.80
N THR A 273 9.73 11.91 -2.57
CA THR A 273 8.65 11.14 -1.92
C THR A 273 7.80 12.00 -0.99
N GLY A 274 6.47 11.79 -1.02
CA GLY A 274 5.53 12.38 -0.05
C GLY A 274 5.53 11.66 1.31
N PRO A 275 4.70 12.11 2.27
CA PRO A 275 4.67 11.56 3.63
C PRO A 275 4.31 10.07 3.68
N TYR A 276 5.18 9.25 4.27
CA TYR A 276 4.95 7.79 4.33
C TYR A 276 3.69 7.41 5.13
N LYS A 277 3.31 8.18 6.16
CA LYS A 277 2.08 7.93 6.93
C LYS A 277 0.83 8.02 6.03
N VAL A 278 0.78 9.01 5.12
CA VAL A 278 -0.29 9.18 4.14
C VAL A 278 -0.30 8.00 3.15
N CYS A 279 0.85 7.73 2.54
CA CYS A 279 1.04 6.62 1.61
C CYS A 279 0.60 5.27 2.21
N ARG A 280 1.13 4.91 3.38
CA ARG A 280 0.80 3.67 4.09
C ARG A 280 -0.70 3.56 4.37
N SER A 281 -1.32 4.64 4.82
CA SER A 281 -2.75 4.69 5.14
C SER A 281 -3.61 4.44 3.89
N ILE A 282 -3.27 5.08 2.76
CA ILE A 282 -3.97 4.93 1.48
C ILE A 282 -3.80 3.52 0.90
N LEU A 283 -2.57 2.99 0.87
CA LEU A 283 -2.27 1.63 0.39
C LEU A 283 -2.98 0.56 1.23
N ARG A 284 -2.93 0.69 2.56
CA ARG A 284 -3.66 -0.24 3.45
C ARG A 284 -5.14 -0.16 3.17
N ARG A 285 -5.72 1.04 3.03
CA ARG A 285 -7.13 1.17 2.71
C ARG A 285 -7.43 0.41 1.45
N SER A 286 -6.77 0.67 0.33
CA SER A 286 -7.05 0.07 -0.99
C SER A 286 -7.05 -1.47 -1.11
N GLY A 287 -6.90 -2.20 -0.01
CA GLY A 287 -6.93 -3.66 0.02
C GLY A 287 -5.54 -4.28 -0.05
N MET A 288 -4.48 -3.48 -0.10
CA MET A 288 -3.12 -4.01 -0.09
C MET A 288 -2.66 -4.30 1.34
N ILE A 289 -1.87 -5.36 1.47
CA ILE A 289 -1.15 -5.73 2.69
C ILE A 289 0.19 -5.02 2.64
N VAL A 290 0.39 -4.03 3.51
CA VAL A 290 1.62 -3.22 3.50
C VAL A 290 2.69 -3.89 4.35
N ALA A 291 3.74 -4.37 3.71
CA ALA A 291 4.90 -4.97 4.32
C ALA A 291 5.88 -3.91 4.84
N GLU A 292 6.39 -4.14 6.05
CA GLU A 292 7.30 -3.20 6.73
C GLU A 292 8.77 -3.44 6.37
N SER A 293 9.13 -4.63 5.87
CA SER A 293 10.47 -5.00 5.42
C SER A 293 10.40 -5.99 4.26
N PHE A 294 11.54 -6.27 3.61
CA PHE A 294 11.61 -7.28 2.57
C PHE A 294 11.36 -8.70 3.11
N GLU A 295 11.84 -9.01 4.32
CA GLU A 295 11.51 -10.26 5.01
C GLU A 295 10.00 -10.40 5.22
N HIS A 296 9.35 -9.31 5.64
CA HIS A 296 7.90 -9.29 5.84
C HIS A 296 7.13 -9.52 4.52
N LEU A 297 7.56 -8.86 3.43
CA LEU A 297 6.98 -9.05 2.09
C LEU A 297 7.06 -10.52 1.65
N PHE A 298 8.22 -11.13 1.81
CA PHE A 298 8.46 -12.53 1.44
C PHE A 298 7.63 -13.48 2.29
N ASP A 299 7.61 -13.28 3.61
CA ASP A 299 6.92 -14.16 4.55
C ASP A 299 5.41 -14.21 4.34
N ILE A 300 4.79 -13.04 4.13
CA ILE A 300 3.36 -12.95 3.80
C ILE A 300 3.08 -13.62 2.45
N SER A 301 3.91 -13.34 1.44
CA SER A 301 3.74 -13.91 0.10
C SER A 301 3.82 -15.44 0.15
N LYS A 302 4.77 -15.99 0.92
CA LYS A 302 4.91 -17.42 1.18
C LYS A 302 3.71 -18.00 1.93
N ALA A 303 3.19 -17.29 2.93
CA ALA A 303 2.02 -17.73 3.68
C ALA A 303 0.79 -17.86 2.77
N ILE A 304 0.48 -16.80 2.01
CA ILE A 304 -0.67 -16.74 1.10
C ILE A 304 -0.51 -17.73 -0.07
N GLU A 305 0.72 -17.99 -0.50
CA GLU A 305 0.99 -19.07 -1.45
C GLU A 305 0.69 -20.44 -0.84
N LYS A 306 1.10 -20.71 0.39
CA LYS A 306 1.01 -22.08 0.91
C LYS A 306 -0.33 -22.39 1.58
N GLN A 307 -1.09 -21.38 1.98
CA GLN A 307 -2.27 -21.54 2.85
C GLN A 307 -3.50 -20.77 2.34
N PRO A 308 -4.72 -21.22 2.68
CA PRO A 308 -5.92 -20.43 2.44
C PRO A 308 -5.90 -19.12 3.27
N ALA A 309 -6.68 -18.12 2.84
CA ALA A 309 -6.92 -16.94 3.66
C ALA A 309 -7.65 -17.31 4.96
N ALA A 310 -7.33 -16.63 6.06
CA ALA A 310 -7.99 -16.87 7.33
C ALA A 310 -9.42 -16.28 7.33
N ARG A 311 -10.30 -16.86 8.15
CA ARG A 311 -11.69 -16.35 8.29
C ARG A 311 -11.82 -15.26 9.35
N GLY A 312 -10.80 -15.09 10.19
CA GLY A 312 -10.77 -14.16 11.31
C GLY A 312 -9.40 -14.19 11.99
N GLY A 313 -9.25 -13.39 13.05
CA GLY A 313 -8.00 -13.21 13.78
C GLY A 313 -7.84 -14.09 15.02
N SER A 314 -8.69 -15.10 15.20
CA SER A 314 -8.62 -16.02 16.35
C SER A 314 -7.59 -17.11 16.10
N VAL A 315 -6.53 -17.17 16.90
CA VAL A 315 -5.38 -18.05 16.67
C VAL A 315 -5.24 -19.10 17.77
N SER A 316 -4.92 -20.33 17.39
CA SER A 316 -4.55 -21.39 18.33
C SER A 316 -3.05 -21.61 18.27
N ILE A 317 -2.40 -21.86 19.41
CA ILE A 317 -0.99 -22.26 19.46
C ILE A 317 -0.90 -23.72 19.90
N VAL A 318 -0.20 -24.55 19.12
CA VAL A 318 0.13 -25.94 19.45
C VAL A 318 1.65 -26.08 19.46
N THR A 319 2.20 -26.68 20.50
CA THR A 319 3.64 -26.80 20.68
C THR A 319 4.04 -28.11 21.37
N ASN A 320 5.30 -28.54 21.22
CA ASN A 320 5.95 -29.51 22.09
C ASN A 320 7.09 -28.90 22.95
N ALA A 321 7.15 -27.56 23.01
CA ALA A 321 8.05 -26.77 23.86
C ALA A 321 7.50 -25.36 24.14
N ALA A 322 7.23 -25.04 25.40
CA ALA A 322 6.51 -23.83 25.81
C ALA A 322 7.17 -22.48 25.45
N GLY A 323 8.48 -22.31 25.62
CA GLY A 323 9.13 -20.98 25.64
C GLY A 323 8.79 -20.08 24.43
N PRO A 324 9.08 -20.52 23.20
CA PRO A 324 8.67 -19.87 21.95
C PRO A 324 7.18 -19.51 21.84
N SER A 325 6.29 -20.30 22.45
CA SER A 325 4.84 -20.11 22.36
C SER A 325 4.35 -18.94 23.23
N VAL A 326 5.04 -18.65 24.34
CA VAL A 326 4.75 -17.47 25.18
C VAL A 326 5.07 -16.20 24.40
N ALA A 327 6.24 -16.13 23.75
CA ALA A 327 6.60 -14.99 22.91
C ALA A 327 5.64 -14.81 21.72
N ALA A 328 5.18 -15.91 21.11
CA ALA A 328 4.18 -15.85 20.06
C ALA A 328 2.82 -15.33 20.58
N ALA A 329 2.41 -15.71 21.79
CA ALA A 329 1.19 -15.22 22.43
C ALA A 329 1.25 -13.70 22.70
N ASP A 330 2.37 -13.21 23.23
CA ASP A 330 2.59 -11.76 23.45
C ASP A 330 2.49 -10.98 22.13
N LEU A 331 3.18 -11.45 21.09
CA LEU A 331 3.15 -10.83 19.75
C LEU A 331 1.76 -10.88 19.10
N CYS A 332 0.98 -11.94 19.34
CA CYS A 332 -0.40 -12.01 18.89
C CYS A 332 -1.22 -10.89 19.51
N HIS A 333 -1.12 -10.70 20.84
CA HIS A 333 -1.82 -9.63 21.55
C HIS A 333 -1.41 -8.23 21.04
N GLU A 334 -0.11 -7.97 20.92
CA GLU A 334 0.42 -6.68 20.43
C GLU A 334 -0.06 -6.34 19.02
N ARG A 335 -0.25 -7.35 18.17
CA ARG A 335 -0.65 -7.21 16.76
C ARG A 335 -2.16 -7.39 16.53
N GLY A 336 -2.95 -7.49 17.61
CA GLY A 336 -4.41 -7.56 17.53
C GLY A 336 -4.98 -8.91 17.10
N LEU A 337 -4.16 -9.98 17.11
CA LEU A 337 -4.65 -11.36 17.02
C LEU A 337 -5.16 -11.80 18.40
N MET A 338 -6.21 -12.61 18.40
CA MET A 338 -6.84 -13.08 19.64
C MET A 338 -6.50 -14.55 19.84
N LEU A 339 -5.98 -14.92 21.01
CA LEU A 339 -5.84 -16.33 21.35
C LEU A 339 -7.23 -16.98 21.42
N GLY A 340 -7.40 -18.06 20.67
CA GLY A 340 -8.65 -18.80 20.54
C GLY A 340 -9.06 -19.38 21.89
N ARG A 341 -10.34 -19.19 22.25
CA ARG A 341 -10.93 -19.84 23.43
C ARG A 341 -11.66 -21.08 22.98
N TYR A 342 -11.07 -22.24 23.25
CA TYR A 342 -11.66 -23.53 22.87
C TYR A 342 -13.04 -23.73 23.48
N THR A 343 -13.88 -24.45 22.76
CA THR A 343 -15.14 -24.96 23.30
C THR A 343 -14.88 -26.01 24.39
N VAL A 344 -15.87 -26.23 25.26
CA VAL A 344 -15.80 -27.28 26.29
C VAL A 344 -15.59 -28.65 25.65
N GLU A 345 -16.25 -28.92 24.50
CA GLU A 345 -16.09 -30.17 23.75
C GLU A 345 -14.63 -30.40 23.30
N THR A 346 -13.99 -29.36 22.74
CA THR A 346 -12.58 -29.43 22.33
C THR A 346 -11.67 -29.67 23.54
N LEU A 347 -11.90 -28.98 24.66
CA LEU A 347 -11.12 -29.17 25.88
C LEU A 347 -11.24 -30.60 26.43
N ASP A 348 -12.45 -31.15 26.48
CA ASP A 348 -12.68 -32.51 26.98
C ASP A 348 -12.07 -33.58 26.07
N LYS A 349 -12.12 -33.35 24.75
CA LYS A 349 -11.46 -34.21 23.77
C LYS A 349 -9.93 -34.17 23.89
N LEU A 350 -9.35 -32.98 24.07
CA LEU A 350 -7.91 -32.85 24.30
C LEU A 350 -7.50 -33.57 25.59
N ARG A 351 -8.20 -33.33 26.70
CA ARG A 351 -7.91 -33.94 28.02
C ARG A 351 -8.02 -35.46 28.04
N SER A 352 -8.98 -36.02 27.30
CA SER A 352 -9.19 -37.48 27.24
C SER A 352 -8.25 -38.19 26.27
N SER A 353 -7.72 -37.48 25.28
CA SER A 353 -6.88 -38.07 24.22
C SER A 353 -5.37 -37.88 24.43
N LEU A 354 -4.98 -36.91 25.27
CA LEU A 354 -3.59 -36.58 25.55
C LEU A 354 -3.13 -37.08 26.92
N PRO A 355 -1.82 -37.29 27.09
CA PRO A 355 -1.25 -37.62 28.40
C PRO A 355 -1.51 -36.55 29.45
N PRO A 356 -1.55 -36.90 30.75
CA PRO A 356 -1.89 -35.98 31.84
C PRO A 356 -0.87 -34.85 32.06
N TYR A 357 0.32 -34.96 31.47
CA TYR A 357 1.36 -33.92 31.52
C TYR A 357 1.23 -32.86 30.42
N ALA A 358 0.34 -33.05 29.43
CA ALA A 358 0.07 -32.03 28.43
C ALA A 358 -0.63 -30.83 29.08
N VAL A 359 -0.19 -29.63 28.74
CA VAL A 359 -0.79 -28.39 29.24
C VAL A 359 -1.85 -27.93 28.24
N ILE A 360 -3.10 -27.89 28.69
CA ILE A 360 -4.26 -27.51 27.87
C ILE A 360 -4.87 -26.24 28.47
N GLY A 361 -4.71 -25.12 27.78
CA GLY A 361 -5.20 -23.81 28.23
C GLY A 361 -5.37 -22.84 27.08
N GLU A 362 -4.78 -21.65 27.18
CA GLU A 362 -4.75 -20.64 26.10
C GLU A 362 -3.92 -21.09 24.88
N TYR A 363 -3.05 -22.08 25.09
CA TYR A 363 -2.34 -22.85 24.07
C TYR A 363 -2.30 -24.32 24.50
N VAL A 364 -1.91 -25.20 23.57
CA VAL A 364 -1.73 -26.63 23.84
C VAL A 364 -0.23 -26.97 23.79
N ASP A 365 0.35 -27.31 24.95
CA ASP A 365 1.73 -27.81 25.04
C ASP A 365 1.76 -29.31 25.28
N LEU A 366 2.22 -30.03 24.26
CA LEU A 366 2.41 -31.47 24.22
C LEU A 366 3.68 -31.93 24.93
N THR A 367 4.52 -30.99 25.37
CA THR A 367 5.79 -31.18 26.07
C THR A 367 6.86 -31.92 25.26
N GLY A 368 8.07 -32.04 25.84
CA GLY A 368 9.20 -32.76 25.23
C GLY A 368 8.95 -34.23 24.91
N SER A 369 7.90 -34.82 25.49
CA SER A 369 7.52 -36.23 25.31
C SER A 369 6.52 -36.47 24.16
N ALA A 370 6.12 -35.42 23.45
CA ALA A 370 5.13 -35.52 22.37
C ALA A 370 5.54 -36.50 21.26
N THR A 371 4.59 -37.34 20.86
CA THR A 371 4.70 -38.22 19.69
C THR A 371 3.95 -37.63 18.49
N SER A 372 4.13 -38.22 17.30
CA SER A 372 3.37 -37.81 16.11
C SER A 372 1.86 -38.09 16.26
N GLU A 373 1.48 -39.09 17.04
CA GLU A 373 0.07 -39.39 17.37
C GLU A 373 -0.54 -38.30 18.25
N ASP A 374 0.23 -37.76 19.21
CA ASP A 374 -0.24 -36.64 20.05
C ASP A 374 -0.49 -35.39 19.22
N TYR A 375 0.39 -35.10 18.24
CA TYR A 375 0.14 -34.04 17.25
C TYR A 375 -1.13 -34.30 16.45
N GLU A 376 -1.31 -35.51 15.91
CA GLU A 376 -2.48 -35.85 15.09
C GLU A 376 -3.80 -35.61 15.85
N LYS A 377 -3.89 -36.14 17.08
CA LYS A 377 -5.06 -35.96 17.96
C LYS A 377 -5.32 -34.48 18.25
N THR A 378 -4.26 -33.73 18.55
CA THR A 378 -4.35 -32.31 18.90
C THR A 378 -4.78 -31.45 17.72
N LEU A 379 -4.09 -31.58 16.58
CA LEU A 379 -4.40 -30.82 15.36
C LEU A 379 -5.84 -31.07 14.92
N LYS A 380 -6.30 -32.32 14.97
CA LYS A 380 -7.68 -32.69 14.64
C LYS A 380 -8.72 -32.10 15.59
N ALA A 381 -8.41 -31.97 16.88
CA ALA A 381 -9.32 -31.35 17.85
C ALA A 381 -9.35 -29.82 17.66
N VAL A 382 -8.18 -29.19 17.59
CA VAL A 382 -8.01 -27.74 17.48
C VAL A 382 -8.57 -27.19 16.17
N LEU A 383 -8.25 -27.79 15.03
CA LEU A 383 -8.68 -27.27 13.71
C LEU A 383 -10.18 -27.47 13.43
N ARG A 384 -10.86 -28.29 14.24
CA ARG A 384 -12.32 -28.44 14.22
C ARG A 384 -13.04 -27.46 15.14
N ASP A 385 -12.33 -26.82 16.05
CA ASP A 385 -12.93 -25.86 16.96
C ASP A 385 -13.41 -24.63 16.17
N PRO A 386 -14.69 -24.23 16.30
CA PRO A 386 -15.23 -23.10 15.56
C PRO A 386 -14.58 -21.76 15.95
N ASN A 387 -13.94 -21.67 17.11
CA ASN A 387 -13.27 -20.46 17.62
C ASN A 387 -11.80 -20.35 17.18
N VAL A 388 -11.34 -21.22 16.28
CA VAL A 388 -9.98 -21.19 15.72
C VAL A 388 -10.05 -20.85 14.24
N ASP A 389 -9.43 -19.72 13.88
CA ASP A 389 -9.32 -19.26 12.50
C ASP A 389 -7.96 -19.54 11.88
N VAL A 390 -6.89 -19.55 12.67
CA VAL A 390 -5.50 -19.84 12.25
C VAL A 390 -4.81 -20.71 13.30
N LEU A 391 -4.00 -21.67 12.86
CA LEU A 391 -3.13 -22.44 13.74
C LEU A 391 -1.68 -21.98 13.63
N LEU A 392 -1.09 -21.61 14.76
CA LEU A 392 0.33 -21.40 14.96
C LEU A 392 0.93 -22.69 15.54
N ASN A 393 1.58 -23.49 14.72
CA ASN A 393 2.18 -24.75 15.14
C ASN A 393 3.67 -24.57 15.40
N PHE A 394 4.19 -25.00 16.55
CA PHE A 394 5.62 -24.97 16.86
C PHE A 394 6.13 -26.38 17.14
N VAL A 395 7.17 -26.80 16.41
CA VAL A 395 7.71 -28.16 16.51
C VAL A 395 9.22 -28.13 16.73
N VAL A 396 9.63 -28.67 17.87
CA VAL A 396 11.01 -29.09 18.10
C VAL A 396 11.17 -30.51 17.57
N PHE A 397 11.70 -30.63 16.35
CA PHE A 397 11.90 -31.92 15.67
C PHE A 397 12.93 -32.84 16.35
N LEU A 398 13.75 -32.30 17.25
CA LEU A 398 14.83 -33.04 17.92
C LEU A 398 14.34 -33.89 19.11
N ASN A 399 13.07 -33.75 19.51
CA ASN A 399 12.54 -34.49 20.64
C ASN A 399 12.54 -36.00 20.34
N PRO A 400 13.22 -36.85 21.15
CA PRO A 400 13.40 -38.26 20.82
C PRO A 400 12.12 -39.08 20.56
N PRO A 401 11.00 -38.85 21.28
CA PRO A 401 9.74 -39.57 21.02
C PRO A 401 9.03 -39.14 19.72
N LEU A 402 9.44 -38.02 19.13
CA LEU A 402 8.81 -37.47 17.94
C LEU A 402 9.41 -38.09 16.68
N SER A 403 8.62 -38.90 15.99
CA SER A 403 9.02 -39.46 14.71
C SER A 403 8.95 -38.43 13.58
N THR A 404 9.69 -38.67 12.49
CA THR A 404 9.64 -37.80 11.31
C THR A 404 8.31 -37.84 10.55
N ASP A 405 7.43 -38.80 10.88
CA ASP A 405 6.04 -38.87 10.39
C ASP A 405 5.19 -37.65 10.81
N VAL A 406 5.63 -36.88 11.82
CA VAL A 406 4.97 -35.62 12.20
C VAL A 406 4.82 -34.66 11.00
N VAL A 407 5.74 -34.69 10.03
CA VAL A 407 5.64 -33.88 8.81
C VAL A 407 4.37 -34.24 8.03
N ARG A 408 4.09 -35.54 7.84
CA ARG A 408 2.87 -36.02 7.18
C ARG A 408 1.64 -35.60 7.98
N VAL A 409 1.67 -35.77 9.30
CA VAL A 409 0.57 -35.41 10.19
C VAL A 409 0.19 -33.92 10.07
N ILE A 410 1.18 -33.01 10.05
CA ILE A 410 0.93 -31.57 9.91
C ILE A 410 0.42 -31.23 8.51
N ALA A 411 0.97 -31.84 7.46
CA ALA A 411 0.51 -31.64 6.09
C ALA A 411 -0.95 -32.10 5.90
N GLU A 412 -1.31 -33.29 6.37
CA GLU A 412 -2.67 -33.83 6.28
C GLU A 412 -3.68 -32.96 7.06
N ALA A 413 -3.24 -32.28 8.12
CA ALA A 413 -4.09 -31.37 8.89
C ALA A 413 -4.57 -30.16 8.07
N GLN A 414 -3.92 -29.80 6.96
CA GLN A 414 -4.42 -28.76 6.04
C GLN A 414 -5.80 -29.12 5.46
N GLY A 415 -6.16 -30.41 5.41
CA GLY A 415 -7.47 -30.89 4.96
C GLY A 415 -8.66 -30.36 5.77
N PHE A 416 -8.42 -29.79 6.97
CA PHE A 416 -9.46 -29.09 7.75
C PHE A 416 -9.83 -27.72 7.19
N GLY A 417 -9.08 -27.19 6.22
CA GLY A 417 -9.39 -25.92 5.55
C GLY A 417 -9.17 -24.67 6.41
N ARG A 418 -8.43 -24.80 7.52
CA ARG A 418 -7.93 -23.67 8.32
C ARG A 418 -6.44 -23.47 7.99
N PRO A 419 -5.96 -22.21 7.90
CA PRO A 419 -4.57 -21.93 7.63
C PRO A 419 -3.68 -22.40 8.79
N ILE A 420 -2.55 -23.03 8.44
CA ILE A 420 -1.53 -23.50 9.36
C ILE A 420 -0.22 -22.81 9.02
N VAL A 421 0.36 -22.10 9.98
CA VAL A 421 1.74 -21.60 9.87
C VAL A 421 2.58 -22.34 10.90
N ASN A 422 3.76 -22.80 10.47
CA ASN A 422 4.62 -23.62 11.30
C ASN A 422 5.88 -22.85 11.72
N TRP A 423 6.36 -23.11 12.93
CA TRP A 423 7.68 -22.76 13.38
C TRP A 423 8.49 -24.02 13.59
N ALA A 424 9.66 -24.07 12.95
CA ALA A 424 10.75 -24.91 13.38
C ALA A 424 12.09 -24.22 13.11
N THR A 425 13.09 -24.52 13.92
CA THR A 425 14.46 -24.05 13.73
C THR A 425 15.45 -25.11 14.22
N GLY A 426 16.63 -25.16 13.62
CA GLY A 426 17.66 -26.15 13.94
C GLY A 426 18.65 -26.39 12.80
N GLY A 427 19.58 -27.32 13.02
CA GLY A 427 20.61 -27.73 12.05
C GLY A 427 20.09 -28.64 10.93
N GLU A 428 20.99 -29.30 10.21
CA GLU A 428 20.68 -29.99 8.94
C GLU A 428 19.52 -31.00 9.03
N PHE A 429 19.44 -31.76 10.14
CA PHE A 429 18.31 -32.68 10.38
C PHE A 429 16.96 -31.95 10.36
N THR A 430 16.84 -30.85 11.12
CA THR A 430 15.64 -30.02 11.17
C THR A 430 15.38 -29.35 9.82
N GLN A 431 16.42 -28.82 9.15
CA GLN A 431 16.27 -28.19 7.83
C GLN A 431 15.74 -29.17 6.77
N GLY A 432 16.15 -30.44 6.82
CA GLY A 432 15.59 -31.49 5.98
C GLY A 432 14.09 -31.69 6.17
N LEU A 433 13.59 -31.65 7.41
CA LEU A 433 12.16 -31.77 7.72
C LEU A 433 11.38 -30.50 7.38
N ILE A 434 11.97 -29.32 7.59
CA ILE A 434 11.40 -28.02 7.17
C ILE A 434 11.17 -28.02 5.66
N ARG A 435 12.17 -28.42 4.87
CA ARG A 435 12.04 -28.48 3.40
C ARG A 435 10.90 -29.41 2.97
N ARG A 436 10.80 -30.60 3.57
CA ARG A 436 9.69 -31.54 3.30
C ARG A 436 8.33 -30.92 3.65
N LEU A 437 8.22 -30.28 4.81
CA LEU A 437 6.99 -29.65 5.27
C LEU A 437 6.56 -28.49 4.34
N GLU A 438 7.51 -27.71 3.84
CA GLU A 438 7.24 -26.64 2.87
C GLU A 438 6.88 -27.15 1.48
N GLU A 439 7.45 -28.28 1.04
CA GLU A 439 7.08 -28.97 -0.21
C GLU A 439 5.64 -29.52 -0.15
N GLU A 440 5.19 -29.97 1.02
CA GLU A 440 3.79 -30.37 1.27
C GLU A 440 2.84 -29.17 1.41
N GLY A 441 3.36 -27.94 1.38
CA GLY A 441 2.53 -26.73 1.40
C GLY A 441 2.28 -26.15 2.78
N VAL A 442 3.07 -26.49 3.81
CA VAL A 442 3.00 -25.84 5.13
C VAL A 442 4.17 -24.84 5.27
N PRO A 443 3.91 -23.52 5.31
CA PRO A 443 4.96 -22.52 5.41
C PRO A 443 5.60 -22.57 6.79
N THR A 444 6.93 -22.70 6.83
CA THR A 444 7.69 -22.75 8.09
C THR A 444 8.55 -21.51 8.28
N TYR A 445 8.63 -21.02 9.52
CA TYR A 445 9.35 -19.81 9.90
C TYR A 445 10.31 -20.09 11.07
N PRO A 446 11.45 -19.38 11.16
CA PRO A 446 12.47 -19.67 12.16
C PRO A 446 12.25 -18.95 13.51
N THR A 447 11.33 -18.00 13.61
CA THR A 447 11.08 -17.18 14.81
C THR A 447 9.59 -16.87 15.03
N SER A 448 9.23 -16.48 16.27
CA SER A 448 7.87 -16.05 16.65
C SER A 448 7.38 -14.88 15.79
N GLU A 449 8.25 -13.89 15.56
CA GLU A 449 7.89 -12.64 14.89
C GLU A 449 7.46 -12.90 13.45
N ARG A 450 8.21 -13.76 12.75
CA ARG A 450 7.94 -14.17 11.37
C ARG A 450 6.69 -15.04 11.29
N LEU A 451 6.53 -15.98 12.23
CA LEU A 451 5.34 -16.82 12.36
C LEU A 451 4.06 -15.97 12.50
N VAL A 452 4.07 -15.02 13.45
CA VAL A 452 2.91 -14.15 13.74
C VAL A 452 2.67 -13.16 12.59
N ASN A 453 3.73 -12.65 11.95
CA ASN A 453 3.58 -11.79 10.75
C ASN A 453 2.91 -12.54 9.59
N ALA A 454 3.31 -13.80 9.35
CA ALA A 454 2.70 -14.65 8.33
C ALA A 454 1.21 -14.91 8.64
N ALA A 455 0.88 -15.21 9.89
CA ALA A 455 -0.50 -15.37 10.33
C ALA A 455 -1.32 -14.09 10.12
N LEU A 456 -0.80 -12.93 10.50
CA LEU A 456 -1.45 -11.64 10.28
C LEU A 456 -1.68 -11.37 8.79
N GLY A 457 -0.72 -11.70 7.94
CA GLY A 457 -0.88 -11.61 6.48
C GLY A 457 -2.03 -12.48 5.94
N LEU A 458 -2.21 -13.68 6.47
CA LEU A 458 -3.34 -14.56 6.12
C LEU A 458 -4.69 -14.01 6.60
N VAL A 459 -4.71 -13.35 7.76
CA VAL A 459 -5.89 -12.65 8.28
C VAL A 459 -6.22 -11.44 7.41
N GLU A 460 -5.26 -10.58 7.11
CA GLU A 460 -5.47 -9.41 6.24
C GLU A 460 -5.89 -9.84 4.83
N ALA A 461 -5.37 -10.96 4.30
CA ALA A 461 -5.78 -11.53 3.01
C ALA A 461 -7.23 -12.03 3.00
N GLY A 462 -7.79 -12.40 4.16
CA GLY A 462 -9.18 -12.85 4.31
C GLY A 462 -10.17 -11.73 4.58
N MET A 463 -9.69 -10.53 4.95
CA MET A 463 -10.54 -9.38 5.20
C MET A 463 -11.14 -8.85 3.90
N LYS A 464 -12.45 -9.02 3.74
CA LYS A 464 -13.19 -8.36 2.65
C LYS A 464 -13.41 -6.90 3.02
N ARG A 465 -12.84 -5.98 2.23
CA ARG A 465 -13.13 -4.55 2.33
C ARG A 465 -14.19 -4.17 1.29
N GLY A 466 -15.30 -3.61 1.77
CA GLY A 466 -16.29 -2.96 0.91
C GLY A 466 -15.77 -1.61 0.44
N TRP A 467 -16.05 -1.28 -0.82
CA TRP A 467 -15.73 0.01 -1.42
C TRP A 467 -17.03 0.69 -1.82
N GLY A 468 -17.48 1.64 -1.00
CA GLY A 468 -18.58 2.52 -1.36
C GLY A 468 -18.20 3.49 -2.47
N SER A 469 -19.19 3.98 -3.21
CA SER A 469 -19.01 5.16 -4.06
C SER A 469 -19.14 6.43 -3.21
N PRO A 470 -18.35 7.48 -3.49
CA PRO A 470 -18.58 8.79 -2.90
C PRO A 470 -20.01 9.26 -3.18
N PRO A 471 -20.74 9.79 -2.19
CA PRO A 471 -22.10 10.25 -2.40
C PRO A 471 -22.13 11.54 -3.24
N GLU A 472 -23.22 11.77 -3.96
CA GLU A 472 -23.52 13.09 -4.49
C GLU A 472 -23.96 14.01 -3.35
N ILE A 473 -23.40 15.22 -3.32
CA ILE A 473 -23.76 16.25 -2.33
C ILE A 473 -24.31 17.49 -3.04
N ALA A 474 -25.28 18.13 -2.40
CA ALA A 474 -25.70 19.48 -2.78
C ALA A 474 -24.56 20.46 -2.46
N ALA A 475 -23.97 21.05 -3.51
CA ALA A 475 -22.88 22.01 -3.39
C ALA A 475 -23.08 23.18 -4.36
N ASP A 476 -22.91 24.41 -3.88
CA ASP A 476 -22.85 25.63 -4.68
C ASP A 476 -21.45 25.82 -5.25
N ARG A 477 -21.16 25.04 -6.30
CA ARG A 477 -19.86 25.07 -7.00
C ARG A 477 -19.56 26.43 -7.63
N LYS A 478 -20.61 27.22 -7.91
CA LYS A 478 -20.45 28.56 -8.48
C LYS A 478 -19.90 29.51 -7.42
N LEU A 479 -20.50 29.54 -6.23
CA LEU A 479 -20.00 30.33 -5.10
C LEU A 479 -18.56 29.92 -4.75
N ALA A 480 -18.26 28.62 -4.71
CA ALA A 480 -16.90 28.13 -4.47
C ALA A 480 -15.90 28.67 -5.50
N GLY A 481 -16.25 28.63 -6.79
CA GLY A 481 -15.43 29.19 -7.87
C GLY A 481 -15.28 30.71 -7.79
N GLU A 482 -16.31 31.45 -7.37
CA GLU A 482 -16.26 32.91 -7.18
C GLU A 482 -15.31 33.29 -6.03
N VAL A 483 -15.37 32.59 -4.90
CA VAL A 483 -14.46 32.82 -3.75
C VAL A 483 -13.01 32.56 -4.13
N ILE A 484 -12.73 31.41 -4.77
CA ILE A 484 -11.38 31.03 -5.19
C ILE A 484 -10.87 31.97 -6.28
N GLY A 485 -11.68 32.25 -7.30
CA GLY A 485 -11.32 33.12 -8.41
C GLY A 485 -11.00 34.55 -7.96
N LYS A 486 -11.74 35.09 -6.99
CA LYS A 486 -11.44 36.39 -6.39
C LYS A 486 -10.06 36.40 -5.74
N ALA A 487 -9.75 35.42 -4.89
CA ALA A 487 -8.45 35.35 -4.23
C ALA A 487 -7.29 35.22 -5.23
N LEU A 488 -7.42 34.37 -6.25
CA LEU A 488 -6.42 34.23 -7.31
C LEU A 488 -6.24 35.53 -8.13
N SER A 489 -7.33 36.24 -8.44
CA SER A 489 -7.27 37.51 -9.16
C SER A 489 -6.54 38.62 -8.38
N GLU A 490 -6.53 38.51 -7.05
CA GLU A 490 -5.79 39.39 -6.14
C GLU A 490 -4.35 38.90 -5.88
N GLY A 491 -3.91 37.82 -6.53
CA GLY A 491 -2.58 37.22 -6.35
C GLY A 491 -2.41 36.52 -5.00
N ARG A 492 -3.51 36.08 -4.36
CA ARG A 492 -3.50 35.41 -3.05
C ARG A 492 -3.76 33.91 -3.22
N HIS A 493 -2.90 33.11 -2.58
CA HIS A 493 -3.07 31.65 -2.49
C HIS A 493 -3.60 31.19 -1.12
N ILE A 494 -3.85 32.11 -0.20
CA ILE A 494 -4.42 31.83 1.12
C ILE A 494 -5.71 32.62 1.23
N LEU A 495 -6.80 31.89 1.52
CA LEU A 495 -8.10 32.49 1.79
C LEU A 495 -8.12 33.09 3.19
N SER A 496 -8.84 34.21 3.36
CA SER A 496 -9.17 34.71 4.69
C SER A 496 -10.07 33.73 5.45
N GLU A 497 -10.24 33.91 6.76
CA GLU A 497 -11.12 33.05 7.57
C GLU A 497 -12.56 33.08 7.03
N VAL A 498 -13.04 34.25 6.63
CA VAL A 498 -14.40 34.43 6.08
C VAL A 498 -14.53 33.73 4.72
N GLU A 499 -13.60 33.94 3.80
CA GLU A 499 -13.57 33.26 2.50
C GLU A 499 -13.47 31.73 2.67
N SER A 500 -12.66 31.27 3.62
CA SER A 500 -12.55 29.84 3.94
C SER A 500 -13.89 29.28 4.43
N LYS A 501 -14.59 29.97 5.32
CA LYS A 501 -15.90 29.54 5.84
C LYS A 501 -16.99 29.62 4.77
N ASP A 502 -16.98 30.61 3.90
CA ASP A 502 -17.91 30.70 2.76
C ASP A 502 -17.72 29.53 1.79
N LEU A 503 -16.47 29.17 1.50
CA LEU A 503 -16.15 27.98 0.69
C LEU A 503 -16.67 26.68 1.34
N LEU A 504 -16.50 26.53 2.66
CA LEU A 504 -17.04 25.38 3.40
C LEU A 504 -18.58 25.33 3.35
N ARG A 505 -19.26 26.46 3.56
CA ARG A 505 -20.72 26.56 3.46
C ARG A 505 -21.23 26.21 2.07
N ALA A 506 -20.49 26.58 1.02
CA ALA A 506 -20.83 26.22 -0.35
C ALA A 506 -20.92 24.69 -0.56
N TYR A 507 -20.20 23.89 0.25
CA TYR A 507 -20.26 22.43 0.26
C TYR A 507 -21.16 21.83 1.36
N GLY A 508 -21.95 22.68 2.02
CA GLY A 508 -22.86 22.29 3.11
C GLY A 508 -22.16 21.95 4.42
N ILE A 509 -20.90 22.36 4.61
CA ILE A 509 -20.17 22.17 5.88
C ILE A 509 -20.60 23.26 6.85
N LYS A 510 -21.11 22.87 8.03
CA LYS A 510 -21.56 23.79 9.08
C LYS A 510 -20.35 24.50 9.71
N THR A 511 -20.37 25.82 9.69
CA THR A 511 -19.37 26.72 10.31
C THR A 511 -20.07 27.65 11.31
N THR A 512 -19.30 28.41 12.09
CA THR A 512 -19.83 29.54 12.89
C THR A 512 -20.44 30.62 11.97
N THR A 513 -21.22 31.53 12.55
CA THR A 513 -21.68 32.75 11.87
C THR A 513 -20.83 33.91 12.36
N GLU A 514 -20.25 34.66 11.44
CA GLU A 514 -19.30 35.73 11.74
C GLU A 514 -19.64 37.08 11.11
N TYR A 515 -19.19 38.15 11.78
CA TYR A 515 -19.15 39.52 11.27
C TYR A 515 -17.75 40.09 11.44
N ILE A 516 -17.33 40.98 10.55
CA ILE A 516 -16.06 41.69 10.65
C ILE A 516 -16.32 43.06 11.28
N ALA A 517 -15.72 43.31 12.44
CA ALA A 517 -15.71 44.61 13.10
C ALA A 517 -14.39 45.35 12.86
N THR A 518 -14.47 46.61 12.49
CA THR A 518 -13.32 47.51 12.38
C THR A 518 -13.18 48.46 13.58
N THR A 519 -14.16 48.44 14.48
CA THR A 519 -14.15 49.20 15.75
C THR A 519 -14.75 48.36 16.89
N ALA A 520 -14.40 48.69 18.14
CA ALA A 520 -15.00 48.05 19.31
C ALA A 520 -16.53 48.22 19.37
N ALA A 521 -17.04 49.38 18.93
CA ALA A 521 -18.48 49.65 18.88
C ALA A 521 -19.21 48.72 17.89
N GLU A 522 -18.64 48.50 16.71
CA GLU A 522 -19.15 47.52 15.74
C GLU A 522 -19.09 46.10 16.33
N ALA A 523 -18.01 45.75 17.04
CA ALA A 523 -17.88 44.43 17.65
C ALA A 523 -18.99 44.15 18.68
N CYS A 524 -19.31 45.12 19.54
CA CYS A 524 -20.41 45.02 20.49
C CYS A 524 -21.78 44.91 19.80
N MET A 525 -22.00 45.66 18.73
CA MET A 525 -23.22 45.59 17.93
C MET A 525 -23.41 44.20 17.31
N TYR A 526 -22.35 43.67 16.68
CA TYR A 526 -22.41 42.33 16.09
C TYR A 526 -22.55 41.23 17.14
N ALA A 527 -21.90 41.34 18.30
CA ALA A 527 -22.06 40.41 19.41
C ALA A 527 -23.51 40.37 19.92
N THR A 528 -24.14 41.53 20.04
CA THR A 528 -25.57 41.63 20.43
C THR A 528 -26.48 40.97 19.39
N LYS A 529 -26.18 41.14 18.11
CA LYS A 529 -26.93 40.53 17.01
C LYS A 529 -26.79 39.00 16.97
N LEU A 530 -25.60 38.50 17.26
CA LEU A 530 -25.25 37.08 17.27
C LEU A 530 -25.82 36.34 18.48
N GLY A 531 -25.88 37.02 19.63
CA GLY A 531 -26.20 36.43 20.93
C GLY A 531 -24.94 35.96 21.66
N TYR A 532 -25.04 35.85 22.99
CA TYR A 532 -23.90 35.49 23.86
C TYR A 532 -23.93 34.01 24.27
N PRO A 533 -22.77 33.37 24.53
CA PRO A 533 -21.42 33.95 24.47
C PRO A 533 -20.85 34.04 23.03
N VAL A 534 -19.94 35.01 22.82
CA VAL A 534 -19.23 35.22 21.54
C VAL A 534 -17.73 35.01 21.69
N VAL A 535 -17.07 34.83 20.55
CA VAL A 535 -15.62 34.76 20.39
C VAL A 535 -15.16 35.90 19.50
N LEU A 536 -14.06 36.56 19.88
CA LEU A 536 -13.38 37.57 19.08
C LEU A 536 -12.05 37.02 18.57
N LYS A 537 -11.76 37.19 17.28
CA LYS A 537 -10.51 36.74 16.63
C LYS A 537 -9.89 37.83 15.76
N ALA A 538 -8.57 37.99 15.81
CA ALA A 538 -7.85 38.91 14.94
C ALA A 538 -8.01 38.53 13.46
N LEU A 539 -8.35 39.51 12.60
CA LEU A 539 -8.33 39.35 11.15
C LEU A 539 -7.07 40.02 10.58
N SER A 540 -6.07 39.22 10.20
CA SER A 540 -4.84 39.73 9.59
C SER A 540 -4.21 38.68 8.67
N PRO A 541 -3.82 39.04 7.43
CA PRO A 541 -3.11 38.14 6.52
C PRO A 541 -1.77 37.63 7.07
N GLN A 542 -1.12 38.38 7.96
CA GLN A 542 0.20 38.06 8.52
C GLN A 542 0.13 37.30 9.86
N VAL A 543 -1.06 37.09 10.42
CA VAL A 543 -1.30 36.38 11.67
C VAL A 543 -2.01 35.05 11.38
N THR A 544 -1.23 34.01 11.13
CA THR A 544 -1.74 32.67 10.84
C THR A 544 -2.15 31.91 12.09
N HIS A 545 -1.32 31.90 13.15
CA HIS A 545 -1.65 31.32 14.47
C HIS A 545 -2.09 32.41 15.44
N LYS A 546 -3.41 32.67 15.45
CA LYS A 546 -4.00 33.79 16.21
C LYS A 546 -3.82 33.64 17.71
N SER A 547 -3.95 32.43 18.24
CA SER A 547 -3.79 32.16 19.68
C SER A 547 -2.39 32.52 20.21
N ASP A 548 -1.33 32.26 19.45
CA ASP A 548 0.07 32.52 19.84
C ASP A 548 0.34 34.01 20.07
N VAL A 549 -0.35 34.86 19.31
CA VAL A 549 -0.25 36.30 19.45
C VAL A 549 -1.30 36.89 20.39
N GLY A 550 -2.07 36.06 21.12
CA GLY A 550 -3.17 36.56 21.96
C GLY A 550 -4.30 37.19 21.15
N GLY A 551 -4.47 36.75 19.91
CA GLY A 551 -5.46 37.25 18.95
C GLY A 551 -6.78 36.49 18.97
N VAL A 552 -7.07 35.69 20.00
CA VAL A 552 -8.34 34.98 20.20
C VAL A 552 -8.78 35.12 21.65
N ILE A 553 -9.99 35.62 21.88
CA ILE A 553 -10.60 35.71 23.21
C ILE A 553 -12.00 35.09 23.13
N THR A 554 -12.28 34.13 24.01
CA THR A 554 -13.52 33.34 24.03
C THR A 554 -14.36 33.65 25.27
N ASN A 555 -15.59 33.13 25.30
CA ASN A 555 -16.50 33.15 26.45
C ASN A 555 -16.90 34.55 26.90
N LEU A 556 -17.03 35.46 25.95
CA LEU A 556 -17.46 36.85 26.17
C LEU A 556 -18.97 36.86 26.26
N LYS A 557 -19.52 37.34 27.38
CA LYS A 557 -20.95 37.20 27.73
C LYS A 557 -21.70 38.52 27.73
N ARG A 558 -21.00 39.66 27.65
CA ARG A 558 -21.57 41.00 27.76
C ARG A 558 -20.85 42.01 26.86
N PRO A 559 -21.49 43.12 26.47
CA PRO A 559 -20.89 44.13 25.59
C PRO A 559 -19.57 44.72 26.12
N GLU A 560 -19.45 44.93 27.44
CA GLU A 560 -18.25 45.51 28.05
C GLU A 560 -17.03 44.60 27.84
N GLU A 561 -17.21 43.29 28.06
CA GLU A 561 -16.18 42.27 27.86
C GLU A 561 -15.74 42.21 26.39
N VAL A 562 -16.67 42.40 25.45
CA VAL A 562 -16.38 42.44 24.00
C VAL A 562 -15.55 43.67 23.63
N SER A 563 -15.88 44.84 24.16
CA SER A 563 -15.14 46.07 23.90
C SER A 563 -13.70 45.99 24.43
N GLU A 564 -13.52 45.45 25.63
CA GLU A 564 -12.20 45.25 26.23
C GLU A 564 -11.37 44.24 25.42
N ALA A 565 -11.98 43.10 25.07
CA ALA A 565 -11.33 42.07 24.26
C ALA A 565 -10.91 42.56 22.87
N TYR A 566 -11.70 43.45 22.23
CA TYR A 566 -11.35 44.05 20.95
C TYR A 566 -10.03 44.83 21.05
N GLU A 567 -9.94 45.76 21.99
CA GLU A 567 -8.74 46.58 22.18
C GLU A 567 -7.53 45.72 22.58
N GLU A 568 -7.74 44.73 23.44
CA GLU A 568 -6.70 43.79 23.85
C GLU A 568 -6.12 43.03 22.64
N ILE A 569 -6.97 42.49 21.76
CA ILE A 569 -6.53 41.77 20.56
C ILE A 569 -5.70 42.68 19.64
N ILE A 570 -6.16 43.92 19.39
CA ILE A 570 -5.44 44.88 18.54
C ILE A 570 -4.06 45.19 19.13
N LEU A 571 -3.98 45.43 20.44
CA LEU A 571 -2.74 45.69 21.15
C LEU A 571 -1.79 44.49 21.10
N ASN A 572 -2.30 43.30 21.40
CA ASN A 572 -1.55 42.05 21.40
C ASN A 572 -0.91 41.77 20.04
N VAL A 573 -1.69 41.88 18.96
CA VAL A 573 -1.19 41.65 17.59
C VAL A 573 -0.13 42.69 17.21
N ARG A 574 -0.37 43.98 17.48
CA ARG A 574 0.62 45.04 17.17
C ARG A 574 1.91 44.88 17.96
N SER A 575 1.82 44.44 19.22
CA SER A 575 3.00 44.24 20.08
C SER A 575 3.81 43.03 19.63
N ARG A 576 3.16 41.88 19.39
CA ARG A 576 3.84 40.61 19.10
C ARG A 576 4.18 40.44 17.62
N LYS A 577 3.50 41.13 16.72
CA LYS A 577 3.83 41.24 15.28
C LYS A 577 3.67 42.69 14.77
N PRO A 578 4.67 43.56 14.99
CA PRO A 578 4.61 44.97 14.59
C PRO A 578 4.44 45.22 13.08
N GLY A 579 4.79 44.25 12.23
CA GLY A 579 4.61 44.32 10.77
C GLY A 579 3.28 43.77 10.26
N ALA A 580 2.37 43.31 11.14
CA ALA A 580 1.09 42.76 10.71
C ALA A 580 0.06 43.87 10.45
N THR A 581 -0.64 43.78 9.32
CA THR A 581 -1.79 44.64 9.03
C THR A 581 -3.03 44.00 9.63
N VAL A 582 -3.63 44.63 10.63
CA VAL A 582 -4.90 44.17 11.22
C VAL A 582 -6.05 44.81 10.44
N GLN A 583 -6.81 43.99 9.72
CA GLN A 583 -7.96 44.41 8.92
C GLN A 583 -9.23 44.60 9.76
N GLY A 584 -9.25 44.01 10.96
CA GLY A 584 -10.36 44.10 11.91
C GLY A 584 -10.31 42.94 12.91
N VAL A 585 -11.44 42.71 13.57
CA VAL A 585 -11.67 41.56 14.46
C VAL A 585 -12.94 40.85 13.99
N VAL A 586 -12.84 39.54 13.79
CA VAL A 586 -13.96 38.65 13.53
C VAL A 586 -14.72 38.44 14.84
N VAL A 587 -16.02 38.72 14.83
CA VAL A 587 -16.94 38.44 15.93
C VAL A 587 -17.84 37.28 15.52
N GLU A 588 -17.83 36.21 16.29
CA GLU A 588 -18.60 35.00 15.97
C GLU A 588 -19.27 34.38 17.19
N ASN A 589 -20.32 33.59 16.95
CA ASN A 589 -20.95 32.78 18.00
C ASN A 589 -20.00 31.73 18.56
N GLN A 590 -19.97 31.57 19.88
CA GLN A 590 -19.25 30.47 20.50
C GLN A 590 -20.03 29.16 20.33
N LEU A 591 -19.37 28.14 19.79
CA LEU A 591 -19.96 26.80 19.69
C LEU A 591 -20.12 26.17 21.10
N PRO A 592 -21.13 25.30 21.30
CA PRO A 592 -21.31 24.57 22.54
C PRO A 592 -20.05 23.77 22.91
N PRO A 593 -19.77 23.56 24.22
CA PRO A 593 -18.66 22.73 24.63
C PRO A 593 -18.82 21.30 24.07
N GLY A 594 -17.71 20.76 23.57
CA GLY A 594 -17.68 19.47 22.88
C GLY A 594 -16.26 18.93 22.76
N LEU A 595 -16.13 17.78 22.09
CA LEU A 595 -14.82 17.24 21.72
C LEU A 595 -14.28 17.98 20.49
N GLU A 596 -12.99 18.28 20.51
CA GLU A 596 -12.29 18.95 19.42
C GLU A 596 -11.60 17.92 18.52
N PHE A 597 -11.88 18.00 17.23
CA PHE A 597 -11.29 17.18 16.17
C PHE A 597 -10.59 18.07 15.14
N ILE A 598 -9.72 17.47 14.33
CA ILE A 598 -9.14 18.10 13.15
C ILE A 598 -9.60 17.34 11.92
N ILE A 599 -10.01 18.09 10.89
CA ILE A 599 -10.21 17.57 9.54
C ILE A 599 -9.28 18.34 8.61
N GLY A 600 -8.33 17.63 8.04
CA GLY A 600 -7.34 18.20 7.12
C GLY A 600 -7.55 17.71 5.70
N ALA A 601 -7.04 18.46 4.73
CA ALA A 601 -6.82 17.96 3.38
C ALA A 601 -5.50 18.48 2.83
N VAL A 602 -4.84 17.65 2.04
CA VAL A 602 -3.62 18.03 1.31
C VAL A 602 -3.62 17.39 -0.07
N ARG A 603 -3.13 18.13 -1.06
CA ARG A 603 -2.87 17.58 -2.38
C ARG A 603 -1.51 16.89 -2.38
N ASP A 604 -1.53 15.59 -2.12
CA ASP A 604 -0.35 14.73 -2.13
C ASP A 604 0.22 14.59 -3.55
N ARG A 605 1.54 14.46 -3.65
CA ARG A 605 2.26 14.38 -4.93
C ARG A 605 1.93 13.11 -5.71
N ASP A 606 1.83 11.97 -5.04
CA ASP A 606 1.66 10.65 -5.66
C ASP A 606 0.17 10.31 -5.83
N PHE A 607 -0.69 10.76 -4.90
CA PHE A 607 -2.09 10.37 -4.83
C PHE A 607 -3.09 11.48 -5.19
N GLY A 608 -2.65 12.74 -5.28
CA GLY A 608 -3.51 13.89 -5.47
C GLY A 608 -4.27 14.28 -4.19
N PRO A 609 -5.53 14.76 -4.27
CA PRO A 609 -6.31 15.13 -3.10
C PRO A 609 -6.45 13.99 -2.07
N THR A 610 -6.04 14.27 -0.83
CA THR A 610 -6.15 13.38 0.33
C THR A 610 -6.78 14.13 1.50
N VAL A 611 -7.47 13.41 2.38
CA VAL A 611 -8.07 13.95 3.60
C VAL A 611 -7.54 13.24 4.83
N ALA A 612 -7.57 13.93 5.96
CA ALA A 612 -7.15 13.43 7.26
C ALA A 612 -8.21 13.72 8.32
N PHE A 613 -8.31 12.83 9.32
CA PHE A 613 -9.11 13.03 10.53
C PHE A 613 -8.29 12.64 11.77
N GLY A 614 -8.46 13.38 12.86
CA GLY A 614 -7.82 13.08 14.14
C GLY A 614 -8.34 13.93 15.30
N LEU A 615 -7.68 13.80 16.46
CA LEU A 615 -7.92 14.67 17.61
C LEU A 615 -7.41 16.08 17.32
N GLY A 616 -8.26 17.08 17.56
CA GLY A 616 -8.00 18.50 17.30
C GLY A 616 -7.51 19.27 18.52
N GLY A 617 -7.43 20.59 18.36
CA GLY A 617 -7.00 21.50 19.41
C GLY A 617 -5.49 21.51 19.64
N ILE A 618 -5.06 21.81 20.85
CA ILE A 618 -3.63 21.94 21.21
C ILE A 618 -2.86 20.60 21.25
N PHE A 619 -3.55 19.47 21.13
CA PHE A 619 -2.96 18.14 21.29
C PHE A 619 -2.61 17.44 19.96
N VAL A 620 -2.88 18.08 18.82
CA VAL A 620 -2.65 17.52 17.47
C VAL A 620 -1.20 17.03 17.31
N GLU A 621 -0.22 17.88 17.61
CA GLU A 621 1.21 17.56 17.46
C GLU A 621 1.71 16.54 18.48
N ALA A 622 1.14 16.51 19.69
CA ALA A 622 1.62 15.70 20.79
C ALA A 622 1.14 14.23 20.73
N LEU A 623 -0.01 13.95 20.10
CA LEU A 623 -0.64 12.62 20.13
C LEU A 623 -0.46 11.81 18.84
N GLU A 624 -0.06 12.46 17.74
CA GLU A 624 0.11 11.87 16.40
C GLU A 624 -1.08 10.98 15.94
N ASP A 625 -2.30 11.32 16.35
CA ASP A 625 -3.51 10.51 16.14
C ASP A 625 -4.25 10.92 14.86
N LEU A 626 -3.63 10.71 13.70
CA LEU A 626 -4.18 11.04 12.38
C LEU A 626 -4.38 9.79 11.52
N SER A 627 -5.50 9.74 10.82
CA SER A 627 -5.83 8.73 9.82
C SER A 627 -6.16 9.40 8.49
N TYR A 628 -5.71 8.82 7.38
CA TYR A 628 -5.77 9.45 6.05
C TYR A 628 -6.59 8.62 5.05
N GLY A 629 -7.25 9.32 4.14
CA GLY A 629 -8.02 8.75 3.02
C GLY A 629 -7.73 9.43 1.69
N LEU A 630 -7.93 8.70 0.60
CA LEU A 630 -7.86 9.23 -0.76
C LEU A 630 -9.19 9.90 -1.11
N ALA A 631 -9.17 11.20 -1.44
CA ALA A 631 -10.40 11.94 -1.72
C ALA A 631 -10.90 11.77 -3.17
N PRO A 632 -12.23 11.78 -3.41
CA PRO A 632 -13.29 11.84 -2.41
C PRO A 632 -13.49 10.48 -1.74
N VAL A 633 -13.90 10.50 -0.47
CA VAL A 633 -14.20 9.28 0.28
C VAL A 633 -15.71 9.02 0.30
N SER A 634 -16.09 7.74 0.32
CA SER A 634 -17.43 7.29 0.64
C SER A 634 -17.73 7.41 2.14
N GLU A 635 -19.00 7.26 2.53
CA GLU A 635 -19.40 7.24 3.94
C GLU A 635 -18.74 6.09 4.72
N GLU A 636 -18.68 4.89 4.11
CA GLU A 636 -17.99 3.72 4.69
C GLU A 636 -16.50 3.99 4.92
N GLU A 637 -15.83 4.62 3.95
CA GLU A 637 -14.42 5.01 4.07
C GLU A 637 -14.23 6.10 5.13
N ALA A 638 -15.13 7.07 5.23
CA ALA A 638 -15.07 8.11 6.25
C ALA A 638 -15.22 7.53 7.67
N LEU A 639 -16.15 6.59 7.86
CA LEU A 639 -16.32 5.87 9.12
C LEU A 639 -15.10 5.01 9.46
N ASP A 640 -14.47 4.37 8.48
CA ASP A 640 -13.22 3.63 8.66
C ASP A 640 -12.04 4.55 9.04
N ILE A 641 -11.93 5.72 8.39
CA ILE A 641 -10.94 6.74 8.70
C ILE A 641 -11.08 7.18 10.16
N ILE A 642 -12.30 7.51 10.59
CA ILE A 642 -12.59 7.91 11.97
C ILE A 642 -12.28 6.76 12.93
N SER A 643 -12.73 5.54 12.64
CA SER A 643 -12.57 4.37 13.51
C SER A 643 -11.11 3.93 13.67
N SER A 644 -10.25 4.28 12.72
CA SER A 644 -8.81 3.99 12.76
C SER A 644 -8.01 4.92 13.70
N THR A 645 -8.64 5.95 14.25
CA THR A 645 -8.00 6.85 15.24
C THR A 645 -8.23 6.37 16.66
N LYS A 646 -7.35 6.74 17.60
CA LYS A 646 -7.58 6.59 19.04
C LYS A 646 -8.75 7.47 19.49
N ALA A 647 -8.96 8.61 18.81
CA ALA A 647 -10.10 9.51 18.95
C ALA A 647 -11.45 8.79 18.92
N SER A 648 -11.55 7.72 18.13
CA SER A 648 -12.78 6.92 18.01
C SER A 648 -13.28 6.40 19.35
N ARG A 649 -12.39 6.09 20.29
CA ARG A 649 -12.74 5.62 21.65
C ARG A 649 -13.47 6.68 22.47
N LEU A 650 -13.24 7.97 22.18
CA LEU A 650 -13.89 9.08 22.86
C LEU A 650 -15.34 9.29 22.37
N LEU A 651 -15.66 8.83 21.17
CA LEU A 651 -16.97 9.05 20.54
C LEU A 651 -18.11 8.34 21.29
N GLN A 652 -17.82 7.28 22.06
CA GLN A 652 -18.82 6.58 22.89
C GLN A 652 -19.16 7.32 24.21
N GLY A 653 -18.50 8.45 24.48
CA GLY A 653 -18.61 9.18 25.74
C GLY A 653 -17.63 8.63 26.78
N VAL A 654 -16.83 9.52 27.36
CA VAL A 654 -15.89 9.17 28.44
C VAL A 654 -16.41 9.77 29.74
N ARG A 655 -16.41 8.97 30.82
CA ARG A 655 -16.77 9.41 32.19
C ARG A 655 -18.14 10.12 32.28
N GLY A 656 -19.15 9.63 31.56
CA GLY A 656 -20.51 10.18 31.58
C GLY A 656 -20.76 11.35 30.62
N GLY A 657 -19.80 11.70 29.76
CA GLY A 657 -20.03 12.64 28.65
C GLY A 657 -20.99 12.08 27.58
N ALA A 658 -21.65 12.97 26.85
CA ALA A 658 -22.57 12.59 25.77
C ALA A 658 -21.82 11.88 24.62
N SER A 659 -22.45 10.86 24.03
CA SER A 659 -21.95 10.22 22.82
C SER A 659 -21.96 11.19 21.64
N ILE A 660 -20.93 11.13 20.80
CA ILE A 660 -20.84 11.92 19.57
C ILE A 660 -21.40 11.11 18.40
N ASP A 661 -22.25 11.75 17.58
CA ASP A 661 -22.78 11.17 16.37
C ASP A 661 -21.67 11.01 15.31
N ARG A 662 -21.19 9.77 15.17
CA ARG A 662 -20.13 9.41 14.22
C ARG A 662 -20.53 9.62 12.78
N VAL A 663 -21.82 9.50 12.46
CA VAL A 663 -22.34 9.66 11.09
C VAL A 663 -22.25 11.13 10.69
N LYS A 664 -22.49 12.06 11.62
CA LYS A 664 -22.34 13.51 11.36
C LYS A 664 -20.88 13.92 11.13
N LEU A 665 -19.95 13.36 11.90
CA LEU A 665 -18.52 13.56 11.64
C LEU A 665 -18.09 12.97 10.29
N ALA A 666 -18.60 11.79 9.94
CA ALA A 666 -18.34 11.17 8.65
C ALA A 666 -18.88 12.01 7.49
N ASP A 667 -20.12 12.53 7.57
CA ASP A 667 -20.69 13.43 6.55
C ASP A 667 -19.85 14.70 6.36
N LEU A 668 -19.35 15.30 7.46
CA LEU A 668 -18.45 16.46 7.37
C LEU A 668 -17.14 16.09 6.64
N LEU A 669 -16.52 14.95 7.01
CA LEU A 669 -15.29 14.47 6.36
C LEU A 669 -15.52 14.15 4.87
N VAL A 670 -16.65 13.53 4.52
CA VAL A 670 -17.05 13.27 3.13
C VAL A 670 -17.14 14.59 2.35
N ARG A 671 -17.87 15.59 2.87
CA ARG A 671 -18.00 16.91 2.22
C ARG A 671 -16.66 17.60 2.06
N ALA A 672 -15.82 17.59 3.09
CA ALA A 672 -14.46 18.13 3.05
C ALA A 672 -13.61 17.44 1.97
N SER A 673 -13.77 16.12 1.80
CA SER A 673 -13.07 15.35 0.77
C SER A 673 -13.55 15.69 -0.65
N ILE A 674 -14.86 15.87 -0.85
CA ILE A 674 -15.43 16.24 -2.14
C ILE A 674 -15.00 17.66 -2.51
N LEU A 675 -15.06 18.61 -1.57
CA LEU A 675 -14.52 19.97 -1.75
C LEU A 675 -13.06 19.94 -2.20
N SER A 676 -12.22 19.17 -1.49
CA SER A 676 -10.77 19.08 -1.77
C SER A 676 -10.48 18.43 -3.13
N PHE A 677 -11.36 17.54 -3.59
CA PHE A 677 -11.22 16.88 -4.88
C PHE A 677 -11.67 17.78 -6.05
N GLU A 678 -12.80 18.47 -5.90
CA GLU A 678 -13.40 19.28 -6.97
C GLU A 678 -12.74 20.65 -7.13
N GLN A 679 -12.20 21.23 -6.06
CA GLN A 679 -11.58 22.55 -6.07
C GLN A 679 -10.05 22.47 -6.06
N PRO A 680 -9.32 23.51 -6.51
CA PRO A 680 -7.85 23.57 -6.48
C PRO A 680 -7.33 23.82 -5.05
N ILE A 681 -7.76 23.00 -4.09
CA ILE A 681 -7.26 23.04 -2.72
C ILE A 681 -5.87 22.41 -2.72
N ALA A 682 -4.88 23.17 -2.27
CA ALA A 682 -3.53 22.66 -2.02
C ALA A 682 -3.45 22.10 -0.59
N GLU A 683 -4.08 22.79 0.36
CA GLU A 683 -4.10 22.43 1.77
C GLU A 683 -5.34 23.02 2.45
N MET A 684 -5.97 22.26 3.34
CA MET A 684 -7.09 22.69 4.17
C MET A 684 -6.89 22.18 5.59
N ASP A 685 -7.10 23.06 6.56
CA ASP A 685 -7.02 22.76 7.98
C ASP A 685 -8.28 23.26 8.67
N LEU A 686 -9.12 22.33 9.13
CA LEU A 686 -10.34 22.59 9.90
C LEU A 686 -10.04 22.22 11.35
N ASN A 687 -9.66 23.21 12.15
CA ASN A 687 -9.19 22.99 13.51
C ASN A 687 -9.51 24.16 14.45
N PRO A 688 -10.38 24.00 15.47
CA PRO A 688 -11.08 22.76 15.81
C PRO A 688 -12.38 22.58 15.02
N VAL A 689 -12.69 21.33 14.70
CA VAL A 689 -14.06 20.84 14.47
C VAL A 689 -14.63 20.44 15.83
N ILE A 690 -15.66 21.15 16.30
CA ILE A 690 -16.28 20.89 17.60
C ILE A 690 -17.48 19.99 17.41
N ALA A 691 -17.50 18.86 18.13
CA ALA A 691 -18.62 17.93 18.13
C ALA A 691 -19.24 17.79 19.52
N SER A 692 -20.56 17.94 19.60
CA SER A 692 -21.34 17.81 20.84
C SER A 692 -22.69 17.15 20.55
N GLY A 693 -22.88 15.91 21.01
CA GLY A 693 -24.06 15.12 20.64
C GLY A 693 -24.14 14.88 19.13
N SER A 694 -25.22 15.35 18.50
CA SER A 694 -25.44 15.29 17.05
C SER A 694 -25.01 16.56 16.30
N GLU A 695 -24.48 17.56 17.00
CA GLU A 695 -23.97 18.78 16.38
C GLU A 695 -22.48 18.66 16.10
N CYS A 696 -22.07 19.00 14.88
CA CYS A 696 -20.68 19.12 14.45
C CYS A 696 -20.53 20.42 13.64
N ALA A 697 -19.58 21.27 14.01
CA ALA A 697 -19.32 22.51 13.30
C ALA A 697 -17.84 22.90 13.34
N VAL A 698 -17.38 23.55 12.28
CA VAL A 698 -16.01 24.05 12.15
C VAL A 698 -15.90 25.41 12.83
N ALA A 699 -15.04 25.53 13.85
CA ALA A 699 -14.81 26.78 14.57
C ALA A 699 -13.80 27.69 13.86
N ASP A 700 -12.71 27.12 13.36
CA ASP A 700 -11.68 27.83 12.59
C ASP A 700 -11.29 27.00 11.36
N ALA A 701 -10.99 27.71 10.27
CA ALA A 701 -10.70 27.12 8.97
C ALA A 701 -9.59 27.90 8.29
N ARG A 702 -8.62 27.18 7.76
CA ARG A 702 -7.56 27.72 6.92
C ARG A 702 -7.51 26.95 5.61
N VAL A 703 -7.62 27.66 4.50
CA VAL A 703 -7.55 27.08 3.16
C VAL A 703 -6.46 27.75 2.34
N ARG A 704 -5.58 26.93 1.76
CA ARG A 704 -4.58 27.32 0.78
C ARG A 704 -4.93 26.68 -0.57
N ILE A 705 -4.96 27.50 -1.61
CA ILE A 705 -5.32 27.08 -2.98
C ILE A 705 -4.07 26.96 -3.84
N SER A 706 -4.10 26.06 -4.83
CA SER A 706 -3.11 25.93 -5.90
C SER A 706 -3.52 26.78 -7.10
N ASP A 707 -2.55 27.02 -7.99
CA ASP A 707 -2.78 27.58 -9.32
C ASP A 707 -3.72 26.72 -10.18
#